data_AF-A0A7C3SH17-F1
#
_entry.id   AF-A0A7C3SH17-F1
#
_cell.length_a   1.000
_cell.length_b   1.000
_cell.length_c   1.000
_cell.angle_alpha   90.00
_cell.angle_beta   90.00
_cell.angle_gamma   90.00
#
_symmetry.space_group_name_H-M   'P 1'
#
loop_
_entity.id
_entity.type
_entity.pdbx_description
1 polymer ?
#
loop_
_entity_poly.entity_id
_entity_poly.type
_entity_poly.pdbx_seq_one_letter_code
_entity_poly.pdbx_strand_id
1 'polypeptide(L)'
;MLALRFGADADQTLAFTDSNDVLYIGSGGVLMENYNRTRNIGTTSVGGKLTAGPSSGATGTQELFFHINQGSTNVYSTIIDNGTAPVAVVKDLGGILNLRVANSYSGGTYIYGGELGAYAGGALGTGPVLVKAGMLRQNASGVTTSTAGIEARDGGVIYLDNNGVTYNAPGDRYIVRSGSVLFGHASTTDKSLSGLTRVSTLTGGGQVILEPGAIIAIHNDSTYAGDLMTYMIKNLGTDADLFFCQQWGNLPNPFGSPLQSLTVGAGTPWKGLSSVDGTTGWYQGTIYANSDFWLQGVYRGGSSQTLALGRPSTANPHTGSYAIINQAGRPINVYVVGTVALNEDTPVQMSGDITFVVTSEGYLQPLYANSFGDLERFGSRAKVLVQARGTLAPGSYTPIYPYQDSPDYPAYYGKQYPLPSPVNTDVVVEAGGRFLINDASGIGSTTGGATWTMKTGSILELGTANAFFGSHGYDANNPSANACLIAPWQIVYQPGVIVRLATDNIYKLSQFVTAEPNGNRIIYEVFGGNRTVTNQVNPFLPPAVGTVRYAPETMRIGQGGMITNDSNDRRWNEGRGQLVLEDGAILAATTQTILYIQESVTIPAGATVTIGLPQGTYIDGNPKYGGAVWFDGLHSNWVEGSGQAVFWVVDGGQLGFANRNSLPDTARVHLEAPVTNWTPSGAWVGMPGNGSTLLLRTSWWTEVIGPLTGSGGVLTDQDGAWLATGWGATSDFTFAGVFSGTGGRQPNLQKIGPTRMDLTGTSTSTGDMLVNQGTLALSGAAGKTDFATVRVGKTGRLLLDNSSYAVNNRLGATAARNVSGQGGVLELLGNNSTAVTETINQLNNGGSPVGSKTVLQVTPGSATTTFVATTIESYTGGGRSTTWVFRTPAMANQPIVYNADNTYTVPGGNLTNGLIRASSPNFWISSGIDQPGWVPASGQIIGIAGAAGTPVAPSRGDILGVHPTTGQIGFVTQDVNNDSNVGFRLLTDGEYASYIRPNMRTNLNVWLPAGTYTVSGNTEIRLLRMSPGAVLDITGVVPLTNSPSQLAPTAPGILVDAGGTATIRGTYLNSCWAASASLYFHTYGDLNMEAAVFTWNSLVKTGPSTLTFAPGTATLWR
;
A
#
# COMPACT_ATOMS: atom_id res chain seq x y z
N MET A 1 -0.75 -62.08 14.61
CA MET A 1 -0.27 -61.29 13.45
C MET A 1 -0.07 -59.83 13.88
N LEU A 2 0.85 -59.06 13.28
CA LEU A 2 1.04 -57.65 13.67
C LEU A 2 -0.17 -56.76 13.31
N ALA A 3 -0.81 -57.07 12.18
CA ALA A 3 -1.98 -56.37 11.63
C ALA A 3 -2.73 -57.30 10.66
N LEU A 4 -4.06 -57.20 10.59
CA LEU A 4 -4.92 -57.86 9.59
C LEU A 4 -5.26 -56.85 8.49
N ARG A 5 -4.91 -57.13 7.23
CA ARG A 5 -5.17 -56.24 6.10
C ARG A 5 -6.06 -56.90 5.06
N PHE A 6 -7.11 -56.19 4.65
CA PHE A 6 -7.96 -56.54 3.51
C PHE A 6 -7.59 -55.69 2.29
N GLY A 7 -6.87 -56.26 1.32
CA GLY A 7 -6.22 -55.51 0.24
C GLY A 7 -6.77 -55.70 -1.18
N ALA A 8 -7.89 -56.40 -1.38
CA ALA A 8 -8.45 -56.62 -2.71
C ALA A 8 -9.65 -55.71 -3.01
N ASP A 9 -9.81 -55.21 -4.24
CA ASP A 9 -11.02 -54.52 -4.70
C ASP A 9 -12.18 -55.50 -5.03
N ALA A 10 -12.49 -56.38 -4.09
CA ALA A 10 -13.61 -57.32 -4.14
C ALA A 10 -14.06 -57.58 -2.71
N ASP A 11 -15.31 -57.99 -2.47
CA ASP A 11 -15.76 -58.37 -1.13
C ASP A 11 -14.91 -59.52 -0.57
N GLN A 12 -14.54 -59.45 0.71
CA GLN A 12 -13.65 -60.43 1.35
C GLN A 12 -14.23 -60.92 2.67
N THR A 13 -14.11 -62.22 2.92
CA THR A 13 -14.50 -62.86 4.18
C THR A 13 -13.29 -63.60 4.75
N LEU A 14 -12.90 -63.27 5.98
CA LEU A 14 -11.99 -64.08 6.78
C LEU A 14 -12.82 -65.17 7.47
N ALA A 15 -12.78 -66.39 6.93
CA ALA A 15 -13.52 -67.52 7.49
C ALA A 15 -12.72 -68.25 8.58
N PHE A 16 -13.43 -68.77 9.57
CA PHE A 16 -12.89 -69.67 10.59
C PHE A 16 -13.42 -71.09 10.37
N THR A 17 -12.66 -72.09 10.82
CA THR A 17 -13.06 -73.50 10.66
C THR A 17 -13.83 -73.97 11.88
N ASP A 18 -13.47 -73.47 13.06
CA ASP A 18 -14.14 -73.72 14.34
C ASP A 18 -14.49 -72.41 15.06
N SER A 19 -15.59 -72.39 15.81
CA SER A 19 -15.98 -71.25 16.65
C SER A 19 -14.98 -70.91 17.77
N ASN A 20 -14.09 -71.83 18.12
CA ASN A 20 -13.06 -71.67 19.13
C ASN A 20 -11.72 -71.18 18.56
N ASP A 21 -11.57 -71.09 17.24
CA ASP A 21 -10.36 -70.54 16.62
C ASP A 21 -10.12 -69.11 17.12
N VAL A 22 -8.93 -68.82 17.65
CA VAL A 22 -8.57 -67.50 18.18
C VAL A 22 -7.57 -66.81 17.25
N LEU A 23 -7.93 -65.62 16.78
CA LEU A 23 -7.03 -64.73 16.04
C LEU A 23 -6.48 -63.63 16.94
N TYR A 24 -5.16 -63.67 17.15
CA TYR A 24 -4.41 -62.64 17.88
C TYR A 24 -3.94 -61.55 16.91
N ILE A 25 -4.41 -60.32 17.11
CA ILE A 25 -4.07 -59.14 16.29
C ILE A 25 -3.21 -58.18 17.11
N GLY A 26 -2.03 -57.82 16.61
CA GLY A 26 -1.12 -56.88 17.25
C GLY A 26 -1.58 -55.43 17.12
N SER A 27 -0.71 -54.51 17.54
CA SER A 27 -1.01 -53.07 17.63
C SER A 27 -1.38 -52.39 16.31
N GLY A 28 -1.16 -53.02 15.15
CA GLY A 28 -1.58 -52.47 13.86
C GLY A 28 -3.08 -52.65 13.55
N GLY A 29 -3.79 -53.49 14.32
CA GLY A 29 -5.24 -53.66 14.18
C GLY A 29 -5.71 -54.28 12.87
N VAL A 30 -6.95 -53.98 12.51
CA VAL A 30 -7.60 -54.35 11.24
C VAL A 30 -7.56 -53.14 10.32
N LEU A 31 -6.87 -53.25 9.19
CA LEU A 31 -6.71 -52.19 8.21
C LEU A 31 -7.49 -52.49 6.94
N MET A 32 -8.12 -51.44 6.40
CA MET A 32 -8.81 -51.47 5.12
C MET A 32 -8.20 -50.47 4.16
N GLU A 33 -7.99 -50.92 2.92
CA GLU A 33 -7.65 -50.03 1.81
C GLU A 33 -8.89 -49.23 1.36
N ASN A 34 -8.66 -48.18 0.55
CA ASN A 34 -9.70 -47.24 0.10
C ASN A 34 -10.63 -47.82 -0.98
N TYR A 35 -11.15 -49.03 -0.77
CA TYR A 35 -12.17 -49.64 -1.62
C TYR A 35 -13.51 -49.65 -0.90
N ASN A 36 -14.56 -49.17 -1.56
CA ASN A 36 -15.92 -49.17 -1.01
C ASN A 36 -16.56 -50.57 -1.14
N ARG A 37 -16.04 -51.54 -0.39
CA ARG A 37 -16.42 -52.95 -0.42
C ARG A 37 -16.85 -53.46 0.94
N THR A 38 -17.57 -54.58 0.96
CA THR A 38 -17.95 -55.26 2.20
C THR A 38 -16.83 -56.19 2.66
N ARG A 39 -16.60 -56.23 3.97
CA ARG A 39 -15.66 -57.14 4.63
C ARG A 39 -16.37 -57.90 5.72
N ASN A 40 -16.09 -59.20 5.84
CA ASN A 40 -16.60 -60.02 6.92
C ASN A 40 -15.45 -60.66 7.68
N ILE A 41 -15.50 -60.64 9.01
CA ILE A 41 -14.63 -61.41 9.89
C ILE A 41 -15.51 -62.46 10.59
N GLY A 42 -15.28 -63.72 10.24
CA GLY A 42 -16.21 -64.81 10.50
C GLY A 42 -17.43 -64.78 9.57
N THR A 43 -18.31 -65.75 9.81
CA THR A 43 -19.60 -65.89 9.16
C THR A 43 -20.70 -66.07 10.21
N THR A 44 -21.96 -65.98 9.82
CA THR A 44 -23.09 -66.23 10.72
C THR A 44 -23.12 -67.67 11.25
N SER A 45 -22.56 -68.64 10.52
CA SER A 45 -22.49 -70.05 10.94
C SER A 45 -21.25 -70.36 11.78
N VAL A 46 -20.09 -69.78 11.44
CA VAL A 46 -18.82 -69.98 12.17
C VAL A 46 -18.11 -68.63 12.32
N GLY A 47 -18.14 -68.09 13.54
CA GLY A 47 -17.62 -66.76 13.87
C GLY A 47 -16.13 -66.74 14.24
N GLY A 48 -15.61 -67.70 15.00
CA GLY A 48 -14.28 -67.61 15.61
C GLY A 48 -14.19 -66.55 16.72
N LYS A 49 -12.99 -66.36 17.28
CA LYS A 49 -12.69 -65.41 18.36
C LYS A 49 -11.59 -64.43 17.93
N LEU A 50 -11.76 -63.15 18.26
CA LEU A 50 -10.76 -62.10 18.04
C LEU A 50 -10.21 -61.61 19.38
N THR A 51 -8.91 -61.37 19.44
CA THR A 51 -8.28 -60.71 20.60
C THR A 51 -7.09 -59.84 20.15
N ALA A 52 -6.64 -58.94 21.02
CA ALA A 52 -5.54 -58.02 20.73
C ALA A 52 -4.29 -58.29 21.59
N GLY A 53 -3.12 -58.02 21.01
CA GLY A 53 -1.81 -58.21 21.66
C GLY A 53 -1.14 -59.55 21.35
N PRO A 54 0.05 -59.81 21.93
CA PRO A 54 0.77 -61.05 21.72
C PRO A 54 0.02 -62.26 22.31
N SER A 55 0.21 -63.44 21.73
CA SER A 55 -0.46 -64.67 22.19
C SER A 55 0.00 -65.17 23.57
N SER A 56 1.05 -64.56 24.13
CA SER A 56 1.53 -64.78 25.49
C SER A 56 2.14 -63.49 26.04
N GLY A 57 2.04 -63.29 27.36
CA GLY A 57 2.68 -62.16 28.05
C GLY A 57 2.00 -60.79 27.87
N ALA A 58 0.76 -60.74 27.37
CA ALA A 58 0.00 -59.48 27.33
C ALA A 58 -0.26 -58.97 28.75
N THR A 59 0.03 -57.69 29.01
CA THR A 59 -0.22 -57.01 30.28
C THR A 59 -0.79 -55.62 30.00
N GLY A 60 -1.68 -55.14 30.86
CA GLY A 60 -2.42 -53.90 30.62
C GLY A 60 -3.46 -54.02 29.49
N THR A 61 -4.21 -52.95 29.25
CA THR A 61 -5.24 -52.90 28.20
C THR A 61 -4.61 -53.00 26.80
N GLN A 62 -5.11 -53.91 25.98
CA GLN A 62 -4.70 -54.11 24.59
C GLN A 62 -5.73 -53.48 23.64
N GLU A 63 -5.30 -52.61 22.74
CA GLU A 63 -6.20 -51.94 21.79
C GLU A 63 -6.35 -52.76 20.50
N LEU A 64 -7.60 -53.10 20.16
CA LEU A 64 -7.98 -53.65 18.87
C LEU A 64 -8.48 -52.51 17.98
N PHE A 65 -7.57 -51.95 17.18
CA PHE A 65 -7.91 -50.90 16.23
C PHE A 65 -8.65 -51.45 15.00
N PHE A 66 -9.66 -50.72 14.56
CA PHE A 66 -10.35 -50.90 13.28
C PHE A 66 -10.19 -49.63 12.44
N HIS A 67 -9.17 -49.64 11.59
CA HIS A 67 -8.84 -48.57 10.65
C HIS A 67 -9.61 -48.74 9.35
N ILE A 68 -10.85 -48.26 9.33
CA ILE A 68 -11.79 -48.43 8.21
C ILE A 68 -12.07 -47.07 7.59
N ASN A 69 -11.46 -46.78 6.44
CA ASN A 69 -11.63 -45.48 5.80
C ASN A 69 -12.95 -45.34 5.00
N GLN A 70 -13.34 -46.40 4.28
CA GLN A 70 -14.56 -46.47 3.47
C GLN A 70 -15.11 -47.91 3.47
N GLY A 71 -16.34 -48.11 3.01
CA GLY A 71 -16.99 -49.42 3.00
C GLY A 71 -17.50 -49.87 4.37
N SER A 72 -17.86 -51.15 4.48
CA SER A 72 -18.51 -51.73 5.67
C SER A 72 -17.85 -53.04 6.10
N THR A 73 -17.59 -53.17 7.40
CA THR A 73 -17.01 -54.36 8.02
C THR A 73 -18.00 -55.02 8.94
N ASN A 74 -18.38 -56.28 8.70
CA ASN A 74 -19.18 -57.06 9.63
C ASN A 74 -18.28 -58.01 10.42
N VAL A 75 -18.36 -57.96 11.74
CA VAL A 75 -17.67 -58.88 12.64
C VAL A 75 -18.70 -59.84 13.22
N TYR A 76 -18.64 -61.09 12.75
CA TYR A 76 -19.44 -62.21 13.26
C TYR A 76 -18.67 -63.03 14.31
N SER A 77 -17.37 -62.77 14.49
CA SER A 77 -16.54 -63.32 15.56
C SER A 77 -16.83 -62.67 16.91
N THR A 78 -16.65 -63.42 18.00
CA THR A 78 -16.67 -62.84 19.35
C THR A 78 -15.31 -62.21 19.68
N ILE A 79 -15.29 -60.95 20.09
CA ILE A 79 -14.12 -60.25 20.60
C ILE A 79 -14.00 -60.54 22.10
N ILE A 80 -12.84 -61.01 22.51
CA ILE A 80 -12.53 -61.44 23.88
C ILE A 80 -11.25 -60.79 24.42
N ASP A 81 -11.12 -60.74 25.74
CA ASP A 81 -9.87 -60.35 26.41
C ASP A 81 -8.72 -61.33 26.09
N ASN A 82 -7.48 -60.85 26.16
CA ASN A 82 -6.29 -61.65 25.90
C ASN A 82 -5.81 -62.28 27.22
N GLY A 83 -6.46 -63.37 27.62
CA GLY A 83 -6.25 -63.96 28.94
C GLY A 83 -6.78 -63.04 30.03
N THR A 84 -5.89 -62.55 30.90
CA THR A 84 -6.23 -61.56 31.95
C THR A 84 -6.04 -60.11 31.52
N ALA A 85 -5.49 -59.86 30.33
CA ALA A 85 -5.28 -58.52 29.80
C ALA A 85 -6.58 -58.03 29.10
N PRO A 86 -7.18 -56.91 29.57
CA PRO A 86 -8.39 -56.35 28.96
C PRO A 86 -8.15 -55.97 27.50
N VAL A 87 -9.14 -56.16 26.63
CA VAL A 87 -9.13 -55.66 25.25
C VAL A 87 -10.07 -54.46 25.09
N ALA A 88 -9.60 -53.39 24.46
CA ALA A 88 -10.39 -52.23 24.07
C ALA A 88 -10.63 -52.22 22.56
N VAL A 89 -11.87 -52.03 22.12
CA VAL A 89 -12.18 -51.87 20.70
C VAL A 89 -12.09 -50.38 20.33
N VAL A 90 -11.28 -50.05 19.34
CA VAL A 90 -11.10 -48.67 18.87
C VAL A 90 -11.48 -48.57 17.41
N LYS A 91 -12.46 -47.70 17.09
CA LYS A 91 -12.90 -47.42 15.72
C LYS A 91 -12.52 -45.99 15.34
N ASP A 92 -11.81 -45.83 14.22
CA ASP A 92 -11.45 -44.53 13.63
C ASP A 92 -11.68 -44.52 12.11
N LEU A 93 -11.41 -43.37 11.47
CA LEU A 93 -11.64 -43.11 10.03
C LEU A 93 -13.11 -43.22 9.58
N GLY A 94 -13.39 -42.95 8.30
CA GLY A 94 -14.75 -42.63 7.82
C GLY A 94 -15.73 -43.79 7.60
N GLY A 95 -15.27 -45.04 7.53
CA GLY A 95 -16.11 -46.20 7.17
C GLY A 95 -16.88 -46.80 8.34
N ILE A 96 -17.57 -47.92 8.06
CA ILE A 96 -18.55 -48.54 8.98
C ILE A 96 -18.02 -49.85 9.58
N LEU A 97 -18.15 -50.03 10.89
CA LEU A 97 -17.88 -51.27 11.63
C LEU A 97 -19.17 -51.82 12.27
N ASN A 98 -19.61 -53.01 11.89
CA ASN A 98 -20.79 -53.66 12.44
C ASN A 98 -20.38 -54.83 13.34
N LEU A 99 -20.63 -54.72 14.64
CA LEU A 99 -20.48 -55.81 15.60
C LEU A 99 -21.80 -56.58 15.66
N ARG A 100 -21.80 -57.81 15.12
CA ARG A 100 -23.02 -58.60 14.88
C ARG A 100 -23.33 -59.60 15.99
N VAL A 101 -22.40 -59.83 16.92
CA VAL A 101 -22.52 -60.82 18.00
C VAL A 101 -22.16 -60.21 19.36
N ALA A 102 -22.52 -60.91 20.44
CA ALA A 102 -22.15 -60.52 21.81
C ALA A 102 -20.65 -60.71 22.04
N ASN A 103 -20.02 -59.74 22.71
CA ASN A 103 -18.59 -59.72 22.99
C ASN A 103 -18.33 -59.68 24.50
N SER A 104 -17.18 -60.18 24.93
CA SER A 104 -16.84 -60.31 26.36
C SER A 104 -15.61 -59.51 26.78
N TYR A 105 -15.05 -58.68 25.90
CA TYR A 105 -13.90 -57.84 26.24
C TYR A 105 -14.26 -56.77 27.29
N SER A 106 -13.30 -56.40 28.12
CA SER A 106 -13.50 -55.53 29.29
C SER A 106 -12.80 -54.18 29.22
N GLY A 107 -11.94 -53.92 28.23
CA GLY A 107 -11.17 -52.67 28.09
C GLY A 107 -11.97 -51.46 27.58
N GLY A 108 -13.19 -51.67 27.09
CA GLY A 108 -14.10 -50.62 26.60
C GLY A 108 -14.18 -50.50 25.08
N THR A 109 -15.09 -49.64 24.62
CA THR A 109 -15.27 -49.30 23.20
C THR A 109 -15.08 -47.81 22.98
N TYR A 110 -14.21 -47.43 22.04
CA TYR A 110 -13.90 -46.05 21.72
C TYR A 110 -14.14 -45.79 20.23
N ILE A 111 -15.04 -44.86 19.93
CA ILE A 111 -15.39 -44.48 18.56
C ILE A 111 -14.89 -43.05 18.33
N TYR A 112 -13.83 -42.90 17.55
CA TYR A 112 -13.18 -41.63 17.23
C TYR A 112 -13.50 -41.10 15.83
N GLY A 113 -14.17 -41.90 14.99
CA GLY A 113 -14.58 -41.52 13.64
C GLY A 113 -15.42 -42.59 12.93
N GLY A 114 -16.17 -42.17 11.91
CA GLY A 114 -17.06 -43.05 11.14
C GLY A 114 -18.20 -43.60 11.99
N GLU A 115 -18.71 -44.78 11.61
CA GLU A 115 -19.84 -45.42 12.28
C GLU A 115 -19.43 -46.78 12.89
N LEU A 116 -19.91 -47.05 14.11
CA LEU A 116 -19.92 -48.38 14.70
C LEU A 116 -21.38 -48.80 14.95
N GLY A 117 -21.83 -49.86 14.29
CA GLY A 117 -23.13 -50.48 14.50
C GLY A 117 -23.08 -51.64 15.51
N ALA A 118 -23.88 -51.55 16.56
CA ALA A 118 -24.04 -52.58 17.59
C ALA A 118 -25.39 -53.29 17.42
N TYR A 119 -25.36 -54.50 16.86
CA TYR A 119 -26.57 -55.22 16.42
C TYR A 119 -27.05 -56.33 17.38
N ALA A 120 -26.29 -56.61 18.44
CA ALA A 120 -26.62 -57.64 19.42
C ALA A 120 -26.44 -57.12 20.86
N GLY A 121 -27.19 -57.70 21.81
CA GLY A 121 -26.92 -57.49 23.24
C GLY A 121 -25.49 -57.93 23.59
N GLY A 122 -24.75 -57.11 24.34
CA GLY A 122 -23.34 -57.31 24.66
C GLY A 122 -22.36 -57.03 23.53
N ALA A 123 -22.78 -56.50 22.37
CA ALA A 123 -21.87 -56.22 21.24
C ALA A 123 -20.71 -55.27 21.58
N LEU A 124 -20.86 -54.38 22.56
CA LEU A 124 -19.85 -53.40 22.98
C LEU A 124 -19.01 -53.86 24.19
N GLY A 125 -19.12 -55.14 24.56
CA GLY A 125 -18.40 -55.69 25.71
C GLY A 125 -18.89 -55.17 27.06
N THR A 126 -18.06 -55.30 28.08
CA THR A 126 -18.38 -54.99 29.48
C THR A 126 -17.72 -53.70 30.00
N GLY A 127 -16.79 -53.13 29.24
CA GLY A 127 -16.08 -51.88 29.57
C GLY A 127 -16.86 -50.61 29.17
N PRO A 128 -16.32 -49.41 29.48
CA PRO A 128 -16.95 -48.12 29.14
C PRO A 128 -17.08 -47.92 27.63
N VAL A 129 -18.10 -47.17 27.21
CA VAL A 129 -18.33 -46.83 25.79
C VAL A 129 -18.23 -45.32 25.59
N LEU A 130 -17.31 -44.88 24.73
CA LEU A 130 -17.11 -43.48 24.37
C LEU A 130 -17.32 -43.26 22.87
N VAL A 131 -18.15 -42.27 22.54
CA VAL A 131 -18.35 -41.75 21.19
C VAL A 131 -17.82 -40.32 21.12
N LYS A 132 -16.80 -40.11 20.30
CA LYS A 132 -16.15 -38.81 20.08
C LYS A 132 -15.94 -38.58 18.59
N ALA A 133 -16.54 -37.54 18.01
CA ALA A 133 -16.48 -37.22 16.58
C ALA A 133 -16.97 -38.32 15.59
N GLY A 134 -17.31 -39.53 16.04
CA GLY A 134 -17.96 -40.59 15.28
C GLY A 134 -19.42 -40.83 15.68
N MET A 135 -19.97 -41.95 15.22
CA MET A 135 -21.35 -42.36 15.48
C MET A 135 -21.43 -43.78 16.03
N LEU A 136 -22.19 -43.98 17.10
CA LEU A 136 -22.66 -45.28 17.54
C LEU A 136 -24.08 -45.49 17.04
N ARG A 137 -24.29 -46.50 16.19
CA ARG A 137 -25.62 -46.97 15.79
C ARG A 137 -26.04 -48.15 16.67
N GLN A 138 -26.92 -47.90 17.62
CA GLN A 138 -27.39 -48.89 18.58
C GLN A 138 -28.71 -49.51 18.10
N ASN A 139 -28.66 -50.76 17.62
CA ASN A 139 -29.83 -51.44 17.03
C ASN A 139 -30.50 -52.46 17.98
N ALA A 140 -29.91 -52.72 19.15
CA ALA A 140 -30.43 -53.61 20.19
C ALA A 140 -30.37 -52.95 21.58
N SER A 141 -31.15 -53.45 22.53
CA SER A 141 -31.02 -53.09 23.96
C SER A 141 -29.89 -53.88 24.60
N GLY A 142 -29.21 -53.29 25.59
CA GLY A 142 -28.16 -53.94 26.36
C GLY A 142 -26.92 -54.23 25.53
N VAL A 143 -26.58 -53.37 24.56
CA VAL A 143 -25.37 -53.55 23.74
C VAL A 143 -24.09 -53.52 24.56
N THR A 144 -24.11 -52.93 25.76
CA THR A 144 -23.07 -53.07 26.78
C THR A 144 -23.71 -53.49 28.10
N THR A 145 -22.95 -54.20 28.93
CA THR A 145 -23.31 -54.46 30.33
C THR A 145 -22.71 -53.44 31.29
N SER A 146 -21.89 -52.50 30.79
CA SER A 146 -21.27 -51.46 31.59
C SER A 146 -22.30 -50.51 32.19
N THR A 147 -22.32 -50.40 33.51
CA THR A 147 -23.20 -49.48 34.23
C THR A 147 -22.69 -48.04 34.23
N ALA A 148 -21.49 -47.79 33.69
CA ALA A 148 -21.00 -46.45 33.38
C ALA A 148 -21.74 -45.81 32.20
N GLY A 149 -22.36 -46.63 31.33
CA GLY A 149 -23.15 -46.18 30.19
C GLY A 149 -22.32 -45.85 28.94
N ILE A 150 -22.99 -45.18 28.01
CA ILE A 150 -22.53 -44.74 26.70
C ILE A 150 -22.43 -43.21 26.74
N GLU A 151 -21.22 -42.68 26.57
CA GLU A 151 -20.96 -41.25 26.57
C GLU A 151 -20.73 -40.73 25.14
N ALA A 152 -21.44 -39.67 24.76
CA ALA A 152 -21.16 -38.87 23.58
C ALA A 152 -20.58 -37.50 23.98
N ARG A 153 -19.42 -37.15 23.40
CA ARG A 153 -18.77 -35.84 23.58
C ARG A 153 -18.09 -35.36 22.30
N ASP A 154 -17.71 -34.08 22.26
CA ASP A 154 -16.95 -33.47 21.17
C ASP A 154 -17.55 -33.79 19.78
N GLY A 155 -18.88 -33.65 19.64
CA GLY A 155 -19.60 -33.94 18.39
C GLY A 155 -19.86 -35.43 18.12
N GLY A 156 -19.70 -36.30 19.12
CA GLY A 156 -20.13 -37.70 19.06
C GLY A 156 -21.66 -37.84 18.93
N VAL A 157 -22.10 -38.88 18.22
CA VAL A 157 -23.52 -39.17 17.93
C VAL A 157 -23.90 -40.55 18.45
N ILE A 158 -24.95 -40.62 19.26
CA ILE A 158 -25.58 -41.90 19.63
C ILE A 158 -26.90 -41.99 18.87
N TYR A 159 -27.05 -43.02 18.03
CA TYR A 159 -28.22 -43.26 17.22
C TYR A 159 -28.96 -44.52 17.68
N LEU A 160 -30.14 -44.31 18.25
CA LEU A 160 -31.10 -45.33 18.68
C LEU A 160 -31.97 -45.77 17.50
N ASP A 161 -31.35 -46.52 16.58
CA ASP A 161 -31.85 -46.85 15.24
C ASP A 161 -33.05 -47.82 15.21
N ASN A 162 -33.31 -48.55 16.29
CA ASN A 162 -34.42 -49.50 16.31
C ASN A 162 -35.65 -48.93 17.01
N ASN A 163 -36.63 -48.49 16.23
CA ASN A 163 -37.91 -47.96 16.73
C ASN A 163 -38.70 -48.97 17.61
N GLY A 164 -38.47 -50.29 17.48
CA GLY A 164 -39.17 -51.31 18.27
C GLY A 164 -38.54 -51.59 19.65
N VAL A 165 -37.39 -51.00 19.96
CA VAL A 165 -36.59 -51.34 21.14
C VAL A 165 -36.87 -50.38 22.30
N THR A 166 -37.07 -50.96 23.49
CA THR A 166 -36.96 -50.22 24.76
C THR A 166 -35.53 -50.32 25.23
N TYR A 167 -34.82 -49.21 25.26
CA TYR A 167 -33.42 -49.14 25.69
C TYR A 167 -33.35 -49.00 27.22
N ASN A 168 -33.63 -50.07 27.97
CA ASN A 168 -33.71 -50.06 29.44
C ASN A 168 -32.87 -51.13 30.15
N ALA A 169 -31.99 -51.83 29.44
CA ALA A 169 -31.07 -52.77 30.06
C ALA A 169 -30.08 -52.07 31.01
N PRO A 170 -29.43 -52.78 31.95
CA PRO A 170 -28.53 -52.16 32.93
C PRO A 170 -27.45 -51.22 32.35
N GLY A 171 -26.96 -51.49 31.13
CA GLY A 171 -25.98 -50.64 30.43
C GLY A 171 -26.56 -49.66 29.40
N ASP A 172 -27.88 -49.66 29.17
CA ASP A 172 -28.56 -48.65 28.35
C ASP A 172 -28.70 -47.34 29.17
N ARG A 173 -27.57 -46.69 29.40
CA ARG A 173 -27.44 -45.43 30.14
C ARG A 173 -26.66 -44.46 29.27
N TYR A 174 -27.11 -43.22 29.17
CA TYR A 174 -26.56 -42.29 28.19
C TYR A 174 -26.06 -41.01 28.85
N ILE A 175 -24.90 -40.52 28.41
CA ILE A 175 -24.37 -39.21 28.79
C ILE A 175 -24.13 -38.44 27.50
N VAL A 176 -24.84 -37.34 27.30
CA VAL A 176 -24.72 -36.51 26.10
C VAL A 176 -24.20 -35.16 26.52
N ARG A 177 -22.93 -34.91 26.20
CA ARG A 177 -22.26 -33.64 26.51
C ARG A 177 -22.73 -32.52 25.57
N SER A 178 -22.42 -31.28 25.93
CA SER A 178 -22.67 -30.12 25.07
C SER A 178 -22.13 -30.33 23.64
N GLY A 179 -22.94 -30.01 22.62
CA GLY A 179 -22.58 -30.15 21.20
C GLY A 179 -22.57 -31.58 20.66
N SER A 180 -22.90 -32.58 21.49
CA SER A 180 -23.10 -33.96 21.08
C SER A 180 -24.57 -34.28 20.83
N VAL A 181 -24.82 -35.36 20.08
CA VAL A 181 -26.15 -35.69 19.57
C VAL A 181 -26.65 -36.99 20.16
N LEU A 182 -27.89 -36.99 20.62
CA LEU A 182 -28.70 -38.19 20.80
C LEU A 182 -29.80 -38.19 19.75
N PHE A 183 -29.83 -39.26 18.97
CA PHE A 183 -30.68 -39.41 17.80
C PHE A 183 -31.51 -40.68 17.94
N GLY A 184 -32.78 -40.65 17.53
CA GLY A 184 -33.62 -41.83 17.52
C GLY A 184 -34.98 -41.59 16.88
N HIS A 185 -35.81 -42.63 16.88
CA HIS A 185 -37.16 -42.58 16.31
C HIS A 185 -38.15 -41.95 17.30
N ALA A 186 -39.12 -41.20 16.78
CA ALA A 186 -40.16 -40.51 17.55
C ALA A 186 -41.58 -40.87 17.06
N SER A 187 -41.87 -42.17 16.92
CA SER A 187 -43.17 -42.64 16.42
C SER A 187 -43.86 -43.70 17.28
N THR A 188 -43.22 -44.15 18.36
CA THR A 188 -43.80 -45.11 19.32
C THR A 188 -43.52 -44.68 20.76
N THR A 189 -44.50 -44.83 21.65
CA THR A 189 -44.36 -44.51 23.09
C THR A 189 -43.55 -45.59 23.81
N ASP A 190 -42.73 -45.19 24.79
CA ASP A 190 -41.87 -46.07 25.60
C ASP A 190 -40.80 -46.86 24.80
N LYS A 191 -40.43 -46.37 23.62
CA LYS A 191 -39.43 -46.96 22.71
C LYS A 191 -38.50 -45.87 22.18
N SER A 192 -37.29 -46.27 21.75
CA SER A 192 -36.27 -45.34 21.26
C SER A 192 -36.11 -44.14 22.22
N LEU A 193 -36.26 -42.90 21.74
CA LEU A 193 -36.14 -41.68 22.56
C LEU A 193 -37.18 -41.59 23.68
N SER A 194 -38.44 -41.95 23.42
CA SER A 194 -39.55 -41.85 24.40
C SER A 194 -39.46 -42.87 25.53
N GLY A 195 -38.63 -43.91 25.35
CA GLY A 195 -38.28 -44.88 26.39
C GLY A 195 -37.27 -44.36 27.42
N LEU A 196 -36.64 -43.20 27.17
CA LEU A 196 -35.62 -42.64 28.04
C LEU A 196 -36.19 -41.61 29.03
N THR A 197 -35.52 -41.44 30.17
CA THR A 197 -35.82 -40.41 31.17
C THR A 197 -34.58 -39.56 31.44
N ARG A 198 -34.70 -38.23 31.30
CA ARG A 198 -33.63 -37.29 31.68
C ARG A 198 -33.47 -37.28 33.20
N VAL A 199 -32.24 -37.43 33.67
CA VAL A 199 -31.86 -37.43 35.09
C VAL A 199 -30.60 -36.59 35.30
N SER A 200 -30.34 -36.18 36.54
CA SER A 200 -29.09 -35.52 36.94
C SER A 200 -27.97 -36.51 37.28
N THR A 201 -28.30 -37.76 37.57
CA THR A 201 -27.34 -38.83 37.91
C THR A 201 -27.91 -40.18 37.48
N LEU A 202 -27.09 -40.99 36.82
CA LEU A 202 -27.47 -42.33 36.36
C LEU A 202 -27.53 -43.32 37.53
N THR A 203 -28.68 -43.94 37.74
CA THR A 203 -28.97 -44.96 38.76
C THR A 203 -29.54 -46.26 38.19
N GLY A 204 -30.07 -46.23 36.95
CA GLY A 204 -30.68 -47.39 36.29
C GLY A 204 -30.65 -47.29 34.76
N GLY A 205 -31.03 -48.36 34.07
CA GLY A 205 -31.18 -48.38 32.60
C GLY A 205 -32.34 -47.50 32.14
N GLY A 206 -32.31 -47.04 30.89
CA GLY A 206 -33.31 -46.13 30.32
C GLY A 206 -33.19 -44.68 30.82
N GLN A 207 -32.02 -44.33 31.34
CA GLN A 207 -31.73 -42.99 31.85
C GLN A 207 -30.70 -42.27 30.97
N VAL A 208 -30.87 -40.95 30.85
CA VAL A 208 -29.97 -40.09 30.10
C VAL A 208 -29.62 -38.84 30.91
N ILE A 209 -28.34 -38.48 30.91
CA ILE A 209 -27.87 -37.16 31.30
C ILE A 209 -27.70 -36.34 30.01
N LEU A 210 -28.44 -35.24 29.93
CA LEU A 210 -28.30 -34.25 28.86
C LEU A 210 -27.70 -32.99 29.48
N GLU A 211 -26.50 -32.62 29.05
CA GLU A 211 -25.89 -31.35 29.44
C GLU A 211 -26.51 -30.18 28.67
N PRO A 212 -26.46 -28.95 29.22
CA PRO A 212 -26.77 -27.75 28.46
C PRO A 212 -25.99 -27.72 27.13
N GLY A 213 -26.68 -27.53 26.02
CA GLY A 213 -26.13 -27.55 24.66
C GLY A 213 -26.14 -28.92 23.97
N ALA A 214 -26.64 -29.98 24.61
CA ALA A 214 -26.88 -31.26 23.94
C ALA A 214 -27.96 -31.13 22.85
N ILE A 215 -27.80 -31.89 21.77
CA ILE A 215 -28.70 -31.88 20.61
C ILE A 215 -29.54 -33.14 20.62
N ILE A 216 -30.86 -33.00 20.58
CA ILE A 216 -31.81 -34.10 20.43
C ILE A 216 -32.33 -34.09 19.01
N ALA A 217 -31.99 -35.13 18.27
CA ALA A 217 -32.43 -35.31 16.90
C ALA A 217 -33.51 -36.39 16.81
N ILE A 218 -34.48 -36.20 15.92
CA ILE A 218 -35.52 -37.20 15.66
C ILE A 218 -35.52 -37.69 14.22
N HIS A 219 -35.72 -39.00 14.05
CA HIS A 219 -35.97 -39.64 12.76
C HIS A 219 -37.48 -39.69 12.51
N ASN A 220 -37.96 -39.01 11.47
CA ASN A 220 -39.38 -38.91 11.16
C ASN A 220 -39.85 -40.08 10.26
N ASP A 221 -40.18 -41.20 10.89
CA ASP A 221 -40.88 -42.30 10.21
C ASP A 221 -42.39 -42.12 10.32
N SER A 222 -42.96 -41.34 9.41
CA SER A 222 -44.39 -41.24 9.11
C SER A 222 -45.36 -40.66 10.17
N THR A 223 -46.06 -39.59 9.74
CA THR A 223 -47.50 -39.27 9.93
C THR A 223 -48.10 -38.57 11.16
N TYR A 224 -47.43 -38.35 12.29
CA TYR A 224 -48.12 -37.70 13.42
C TYR A 224 -47.92 -36.17 13.45
N ALA A 225 -48.91 -35.46 12.93
CA ALA A 225 -49.07 -34.02 13.13
C ALA A 225 -49.61 -33.75 14.54
N GLY A 226 -48.92 -32.91 15.32
CA GLY A 226 -49.55 -32.16 16.43
C GLY A 226 -48.90 -32.24 17.81
N ASP A 227 -48.20 -33.32 18.19
CA ASP A 227 -47.56 -33.40 19.51
C ASP A 227 -46.20 -34.11 19.47
N LEU A 228 -45.16 -33.33 19.19
CA LEU A 228 -43.78 -33.78 19.26
C LEU A 228 -43.40 -34.29 20.66
N MET A 229 -43.99 -33.75 21.73
CA MET A 229 -43.53 -33.99 23.11
C MET A 229 -43.92 -35.38 23.62
N THR A 230 -45.02 -35.97 23.11
CA THR A 230 -45.45 -37.33 23.47
C THR A 230 -44.43 -38.42 23.11
N TYR A 231 -43.60 -38.19 22.09
CA TYR A 231 -42.59 -39.16 21.61
C TYR A 231 -41.15 -38.77 21.93
N MET A 232 -40.96 -37.86 22.89
CA MET A 232 -39.65 -37.41 23.36
C MET A 232 -39.24 -38.06 24.67
N ILE A 233 -37.96 -37.90 25.02
CA ILE A 233 -37.39 -38.25 26.32
C ILE A 233 -38.25 -37.65 27.44
N LYS A 234 -38.51 -38.42 28.49
CA LYS A 234 -39.28 -37.97 29.65
C LYS A 234 -38.45 -37.02 30.52
N ASN A 235 -39.12 -36.09 31.21
CA ASN A 235 -38.52 -35.15 32.15
C ASN A 235 -37.45 -34.21 31.54
N LEU A 236 -37.64 -33.77 30.28
CA LEU A 236 -36.70 -32.85 29.63
C LEU A 236 -36.51 -31.51 30.37
N GLY A 237 -37.46 -31.08 31.20
CA GLY A 237 -37.38 -29.85 31.99
C GLY A 237 -37.89 -28.62 31.24
N THR A 238 -37.61 -27.43 31.80
CA THR A 238 -38.12 -26.13 31.31
C THR A 238 -37.02 -25.05 31.21
N ASP A 239 -35.76 -25.45 31.28
CA ASP A 239 -34.60 -24.56 31.45
C ASP A 239 -34.08 -23.93 30.14
N ALA A 240 -34.67 -24.28 28.99
CA ALA A 240 -34.28 -23.84 27.66
C ALA A 240 -32.78 -24.05 27.38
N ASP A 241 -32.29 -25.27 27.64
CA ASP A 241 -30.87 -25.61 27.58
C ASP A 241 -30.51 -26.62 26.48
N LEU A 242 -31.48 -27.23 25.81
CA LEU A 242 -31.26 -28.25 24.77
C LEU A 242 -31.55 -27.74 23.36
N PHE A 243 -30.86 -28.29 22.36
CA PHE A 243 -31.18 -28.02 20.95
C PHE A 243 -32.06 -29.12 20.36
N PHE A 244 -33.04 -28.72 19.58
CA PHE A 244 -33.86 -29.63 18.80
C PHE A 244 -33.33 -29.73 17.36
N CYS A 245 -33.27 -30.93 16.80
CA CYS A 245 -32.96 -31.15 15.40
C CYS A 245 -34.01 -32.05 14.75
N GLN A 246 -34.59 -31.57 13.66
CA GLN A 246 -35.44 -32.40 12.80
C GLN A 246 -34.57 -33.05 11.71
N GLN A 247 -34.46 -34.38 11.72
CA GLN A 247 -33.77 -35.11 10.66
C GLN A 247 -34.78 -35.77 9.72
N TRP A 248 -34.55 -35.58 8.41
CA TRP A 248 -35.28 -36.30 7.38
C TRP A 248 -34.58 -37.63 7.10
N GLY A 249 -35.27 -38.74 7.35
CA GLY A 249 -34.82 -40.04 6.86
C GLY A 249 -34.83 -40.06 5.33
N ASN A 250 -33.90 -40.79 4.72
CA ASN A 250 -33.69 -40.88 3.27
C ASN A 250 -34.84 -41.60 2.50
N LEU A 251 -36.11 -41.33 2.85
CA LEU A 251 -37.28 -41.92 2.24
C LEU A 251 -37.80 -41.02 1.12
N PRO A 252 -38.05 -41.58 -0.08
CA PRO A 252 -38.68 -40.89 -1.20
C PRO A 252 -40.18 -40.81 -0.93
N ASN A 253 -40.61 -40.06 0.08
CA ASN A 253 -42.02 -39.77 0.27
C ASN A 253 -42.38 -38.47 -0.46
N PRO A 254 -43.22 -38.52 -1.51
CA PRO A 254 -43.70 -37.33 -2.22
C PRO A 254 -44.68 -36.47 -1.42
N PHE A 255 -45.12 -36.93 -0.23
CA PHE A 255 -45.96 -36.15 0.68
C PHE A 255 -45.06 -35.47 1.71
N GLY A 256 -45.10 -34.14 1.75
CA GLY A 256 -44.23 -33.29 2.57
C GLY A 256 -44.10 -33.72 4.03
N SER A 257 -43.00 -33.31 4.68
CA SER A 257 -42.90 -33.35 6.14
C SER A 257 -44.22 -32.91 6.79
N PRO A 258 -44.69 -33.60 7.85
CA PRO A 258 -45.86 -33.12 8.57
C PRO A 258 -45.61 -31.68 9.02
N LEU A 259 -46.65 -30.83 9.01
CA LEU A 259 -46.60 -29.51 9.64
C LEU A 259 -46.33 -29.73 11.14
N GLN A 260 -45.13 -29.38 11.59
CA GLN A 260 -44.74 -29.51 13.00
C GLN A 260 -44.88 -28.17 13.72
N SER A 261 -45.13 -28.21 15.02
CA SER A 261 -45.06 -27.04 15.88
C SER A 261 -44.12 -27.29 17.03
N LEU A 262 -43.15 -26.42 17.24
CA LEU A 262 -42.21 -26.47 18.36
C LEU A 262 -42.24 -25.15 19.12
N THR A 263 -42.36 -25.22 20.44
CA THR A 263 -42.17 -24.02 21.28
C THR A 263 -40.73 -24.00 21.79
N VAL A 264 -40.04 -22.87 21.64
CA VAL A 264 -38.65 -22.65 22.06
C VAL A 264 -38.54 -21.47 23.02
N GLY A 265 -37.46 -21.44 23.80
CA GLY A 265 -37.19 -20.41 24.79
C GLY A 265 -37.74 -20.75 26.18
N ALA A 266 -37.76 -19.75 27.06
CA ALA A 266 -38.08 -19.90 28.47
C ALA A 266 -39.39 -20.66 28.73
N GLY A 267 -39.39 -21.55 29.72
CA GLY A 267 -40.53 -22.41 30.03
C GLY A 267 -40.62 -23.67 29.15
N THR A 268 -39.64 -23.90 28.27
CA THR A 268 -39.51 -25.12 27.45
C THR A 268 -38.12 -25.72 27.65
N PRO A 269 -37.87 -27.00 27.33
CA PRO A 269 -36.51 -27.55 27.35
C PRO A 269 -35.64 -27.01 26.20
N TRP A 270 -36.25 -26.38 25.19
CA TRP A 270 -35.61 -26.08 23.92
C TRP A 270 -34.99 -24.69 23.93
N LYS A 271 -33.66 -24.63 23.98
CA LYS A 271 -32.84 -23.44 23.73
C LYS A 271 -33.01 -22.92 22.31
N GLY A 272 -33.29 -23.82 21.36
CA GLY A 272 -33.34 -23.48 19.95
C GLY A 272 -33.26 -24.70 19.02
N LEU A 273 -32.91 -24.43 17.76
CA LEU A 273 -32.75 -25.45 16.72
C LEU A 273 -31.28 -25.65 16.36
N SER A 274 -30.90 -26.89 16.04
CA SER A 274 -29.58 -27.23 15.52
C SER A 274 -29.68 -28.15 14.31
N SER A 275 -28.64 -28.19 13.48
CA SER A 275 -28.36 -29.31 12.56
C SER A 275 -27.58 -30.43 13.25
N VAL A 276 -27.54 -31.60 12.62
CA VAL A 276 -26.66 -32.74 12.98
C VAL A 276 -25.76 -33.19 11.83
N ASP A 277 -26.18 -32.88 10.60
CA ASP A 277 -25.44 -33.04 9.35
C ASP A 277 -25.94 -32.01 8.29
N GLY A 278 -25.28 -31.97 7.13
CA GLY A 278 -25.60 -31.05 6.03
C GLY A 278 -26.93 -31.31 5.29
N THR A 279 -27.70 -32.32 5.70
CA THR A 279 -29.01 -32.67 5.12
C THR A 279 -30.18 -32.48 6.11
N THR A 280 -29.89 -31.98 7.32
CA THR A 280 -30.87 -31.74 8.38
C THR A 280 -31.33 -30.28 8.45
N GLY A 281 -32.61 -30.08 8.81
CA GLY A 281 -33.23 -28.76 8.78
C GLY A 281 -34.69 -28.76 9.25
N TRP A 282 -35.22 -27.56 9.49
CA TRP A 282 -36.63 -27.32 9.78
C TRP A 282 -37.33 -26.91 8.50
N TYR A 283 -37.93 -27.87 7.79
CA TYR A 283 -38.41 -27.63 6.42
C TYR A 283 -39.80 -27.00 6.35
N GLN A 284 -40.70 -27.28 7.30
CA GLN A 284 -42.04 -26.68 7.33
C GLN A 284 -42.66 -26.79 8.73
N GLY A 285 -43.59 -25.88 9.05
CA GLY A 285 -44.22 -25.81 10.38
C GLY A 285 -43.91 -24.53 11.16
N THR A 286 -44.46 -24.40 12.36
CA THR A 286 -44.39 -23.17 13.17
C THR A 286 -43.45 -23.31 14.37
N ILE A 287 -42.52 -22.37 14.51
CA ILE A 287 -41.69 -22.18 15.69
C ILE A 287 -42.36 -21.09 16.54
N TYR A 288 -42.82 -21.45 17.74
CA TYR A 288 -43.35 -20.52 18.72
C TYR A 288 -42.25 -20.13 19.70
N ALA A 289 -41.88 -18.86 19.78
CA ALA A 289 -40.78 -18.39 20.61
C ALA A 289 -41.30 -17.65 21.85
N ASN A 290 -41.04 -18.20 23.04
CA ASN A 290 -41.43 -17.61 24.33
C ASN A 290 -40.38 -16.65 24.91
N SER A 291 -39.17 -16.66 24.36
CA SER A 291 -38.07 -15.76 24.69
C SER A 291 -37.04 -15.76 23.56
N ASP A 292 -35.90 -15.10 23.77
CA ASP A 292 -34.74 -15.26 22.91
C ASP A 292 -34.36 -16.74 22.77
N PHE A 293 -33.92 -17.14 21.58
CA PHE A 293 -33.55 -18.53 21.27
C PHE A 293 -32.43 -18.58 20.22
N TRP A 294 -31.94 -19.80 19.93
CA TRP A 294 -30.76 -20.00 19.09
C TRP A 294 -31.07 -20.82 17.83
N LEU A 295 -30.41 -20.47 16.73
CA LEU A 295 -30.32 -21.27 15.51
C LEU A 295 -28.85 -21.63 15.30
N GLN A 296 -28.56 -22.92 15.20
CA GLN A 296 -27.20 -23.43 15.19
C GLN A 296 -26.93 -24.34 13.99
N GLY A 297 -25.98 -23.95 13.15
CA GLY A 297 -25.26 -24.90 12.32
C GLY A 297 -24.14 -25.57 13.14
N VAL A 298 -24.25 -26.86 13.46
CA VAL A 298 -23.28 -27.52 14.37
C VAL A 298 -21.91 -27.66 13.70
N TYR A 299 -20.82 -27.40 14.43
CA TYR A 299 -19.47 -27.66 13.93
C TYR A 299 -19.10 -29.14 14.11
N ARG A 300 -18.85 -29.85 13.01
CA ARG A 300 -18.55 -31.29 13.02
C ARG A 300 -17.55 -31.67 11.94
N GLY A 301 -16.61 -32.56 12.27
CA GLY A 301 -15.65 -33.11 11.31
C GLY A 301 -14.75 -32.07 10.64
N GLY A 302 -14.51 -30.92 11.30
CA GLY A 302 -13.73 -29.80 10.74
C GLY A 302 -14.55 -28.81 9.90
N SER A 303 -15.88 -28.91 9.86
CA SER A 303 -16.75 -28.02 9.07
C SER A 303 -18.06 -27.69 9.78
N SER A 304 -18.55 -26.46 9.62
CA SER A 304 -19.89 -26.08 10.07
C SER A 304 -20.94 -26.75 9.18
N GLN A 305 -21.81 -27.55 9.77
CA GLN A 305 -23.00 -28.07 9.11
C GLN A 305 -24.00 -26.93 8.95
N THR A 306 -24.75 -26.92 7.85
CA THR A 306 -25.77 -25.90 7.62
C THR A 306 -27.09 -26.32 8.25
N LEU A 307 -27.70 -25.43 9.04
CA LEU A 307 -29.11 -25.57 9.44
C LEU A 307 -29.99 -24.88 8.39
N ALA A 308 -30.71 -25.68 7.60
CA ALA A 308 -31.68 -25.15 6.64
C ALA A 308 -33.05 -24.92 7.29
N LEU A 309 -33.62 -23.72 7.11
CA LEU A 309 -35.02 -23.41 7.42
C LEU A 309 -35.80 -23.27 6.11
N GLY A 310 -36.81 -24.10 5.89
CA GLY A 310 -37.55 -24.14 4.63
C GLY A 310 -36.88 -24.99 3.53
N ARG A 311 -37.64 -25.24 2.45
CA ARG A 311 -37.14 -25.98 1.28
C ARG A 311 -37.76 -25.44 -0.02
N PRO A 312 -36.99 -25.27 -1.11
CA PRO A 312 -37.54 -24.82 -2.38
C PRO A 312 -38.53 -25.82 -3.01
N SER A 313 -39.65 -25.28 -3.51
CA SER A 313 -40.74 -25.97 -4.20
C SER A 313 -40.33 -26.71 -5.48
N THR A 314 -39.23 -26.30 -6.13
CA THR A 314 -38.69 -26.97 -7.33
C THR A 314 -38.25 -28.42 -7.08
N ALA A 315 -38.02 -28.78 -5.81
CA ALA A 315 -37.70 -30.15 -5.41
C ALA A 315 -38.93 -31.02 -5.11
N ASN A 316 -40.12 -30.42 -4.90
CA ASN A 316 -41.42 -31.11 -4.76
C ASN A 316 -42.57 -30.08 -4.78
N PRO A 317 -43.56 -30.18 -5.69
CA PRO A 317 -44.53 -29.10 -5.96
C PRO A 317 -45.58 -28.79 -4.86
N HIS A 318 -45.48 -29.31 -3.64
CA HIS A 318 -46.55 -29.23 -2.62
C HIS A 318 -46.13 -29.14 -1.14
N THR A 319 -45.03 -28.48 -0.77
CA THR A 319 -44.64 -28.39 0.67
C THR A 319 -44.74 -26.98 1.22
N GLY A 320 -45.48 -26.81 2.32
CA GLY A 320 -45.82 -25.51 2.91
C GLY A 320 -44.63 -24.79 3.56
N SER A 321 -44.79 -23.49 3.80
CA SER A 321 -43.79 -22.62 4.42
C SER A 321 -43.59 -22.90 5.91
N TYR A 322 -42.48 -22.43 6.47
CA TYR A 322 -42.28 -22.35 7.92
C TYR A 322 -42.77 -21.00 8.48
N ALA A 323 -42.92 -20.91 9.79
CA ALA A 323 -43.25 -19.67 10.48
C ALA A 323 -42.46 -19.51 11.78
N ILE A 324 -42.12 -18.27 12.14
CA ILE A 324 -41.56 -17.94 13.46
C ILE A 324 -42.47 -16.90 14.12
N ILE A 325 -43.16 -17.33 15.18
CA ILE A 325 -44.16 -16.55 15.89
C ILE A 325 -43.64 -16.19 17.27
N ASN A 326 -43.57 -14.90 17.57
CA ASN A 326 -43.22 -14.43 18.90
C ASN A 326 -44.43 -14.54 19.84
N GLN A 327 -44.26 -15.26 20.95
CA GLN A 327 -45.25 -15.42 22.03
C GLN A 327 -44.79 -14.78 23.34
N ALA A 328 -43.61 -14.17 23.38
CA ALA A 328 -43.03 -13.58 24.60
C ALA A 328 -43.74 -12.29 25.07
N GLY A 329 -44.58 -11.68 24.23
CA GLY A 329 -45.24 -10.39 24.52
C GLY A 329 -44.30 -9.18 24.54
N ARG A 330 -43.05 -9.35 24.10
CA ARG A 330 -42.00 -8.34 23.98
C ARG A 330 -41.09 -8.68 22.80
N PRO A 331 -40.32 -7.72 22.25
CA PRO A 331 -39.32 -8.04 21.24
C PRO A 331 -38.31 -9.11 21.72
N ILE A 332 -37.91 -10.00 20.82
CA ILE A 332 -36.98 -11.11 21.09
C ILE A 332 -35.88 -11.21 20.04
N ASN A 333 -34.78 -11.87 20.42
CA ASN A 333 -33.64 -12.15 19.56
C ASN A 333 -33.57 -13.61 19.13
N VAL A 334 -33.19 -13.83 17.88
CA VAL A 334 -32.83 -15.14 17.31
C VAL A 334 -31.33 -15.14 17.06
N TYR A 335 -30.58 -15.79 17.93
CA TYR A 335 -29.12 -15.84 17.83
C TYR A 335 -28.69 -16.88 16.80
N VAL A 336 -27.94 -16.45 15.79
CA VAL A 336 -27.40 -17.32 14.74
C VAL A 336 -25.93 -17.64 15.04
N VAL A 337 -25.62 -18.93 15.13
CA VAL A 337 -24.26 -19.49 15.31
C VAL A 337 -24.01 -20.56 14.26
N GLY A 338 -22.79 -20.62 13.71
CA GLY A 338 -22.50 -21.47 12.58
C GLY A 338 -23.30 -21.04 11.35
N THR A 339 -23.49 -21.95 10.41
CA THR A 339 -24.17 -21.66 9.14
C THR A 339 -25.67 -21.93 9.26
N VAL A 340 -26.49 -20.90 9.03
CA VAL A 340 -27.96 -21.00 8.99
C VAL A 340 -28.46 -20.46 7.66
N ALA A 341 -29.26 -21.24 6.94
CA ALA A 341 -29.82 -20.86 5.65
C ALA A 341 -31.35 -20.72 5.74
N LEU A 342 -31.89 -19.58 5.29
CA LEU A 342 -33.32 -19.38 5.07
C LEU A 342 -33.61 -19.76 3.62
N ASN A 343 -34.11 -20.97 3.43
CA ASN A 343 -34.12 -21.72 2.18
C ASN A 343 -35.55 -22.00 1.68
N GLU A 344 -36.45 -21.01 1.79
CA GLU A 344 -37.86 -21.13 1.44
C GLU A 344 -38.22 -20.22 0.27
N ASP A 345 -38.78 -20.78 -0.82
CA ASP A 345 -39.20 -20.02 -2.00
C ASP A 345 -40.68 -19.62 -1.99
N THR A 346 -41.41 -19.96 -0.92
CA THR A 346 -42.79 -19.51 -0.67
C THR A 346 -42.87 -18.46 0.46
N PRO A 347 -43.94 -17.64 0.54
CA PRO A 347 -44.07 -16.64 1.60
C PRO A 347 -43.97 -17.21 3.02
N VAL A 348 -42.99 -16.74 3.80
CA VAL A 348 -42.76 -17.10 5.20
C VAL A 348 -43.50 -16.14 6.13
N GLN A 349 -44.12 -16.64 7.21
CA GLN A 349 -44.68 -15.79 8.25
C GLN A 349 -43.66 -15.56 9.36
N MET A 350 -43.27 -14.30 9.59
CA MET A 350 -42.39 -13.91 10.68
C MET A 350 -42.95 -12.73 11.47
N SER A 351 -42.87 -12.78 12.79
CA SER A 351 -43.31 -11.67 13.65
C SER A 351 -42.37 -10.46 13.51
N GLY A 352 -42.95 -9.25 13.47
CA GLY A 352 -42.19 -8.01 13.20
C GLY A 352 -41.31 -7.51 14.33
N ASP A 353 -41.47 -8.08 15.52
CA ASP A 353 -40.72 -7.78 16.74
C ASP A 353 -39.59 -8.78 17.02
N ILE A 354 -39.26 -9.61 16.03
CA ILE A 354 -38.12 -10.52 16.04
C ILE A 354 -36.89 -9.83 15.43
N THR A 355 -35.71 -10.03 16.02
CA THR A 355 -34.42 -9.64 15.43
C THR A 355 -33.49 -10.85 15.32
N PHE A 356 -33.03 -11.18 14.11
CA PHE A 356 -31.94 -12.12 13.90
C PHE A 356 -30.63 -11.46 14.29
N VAL A 357 -29.93 -12.03 15.26
CA VAL A 357 -28.61 -11.56 15.72
C VAL A 357 -27.56 -12.51 15.16
N VAL A 358 -26.86 -12.08 14.10
CA VAL A 358 -25.75 -12.83 13.52
C VAL A 358 -24.52 -12.60 14.38
N THR A 359 -24.20 -13.61 15.20
CA THR A 359 -23.11 -13.55 16.18
C THR A 359 -21.74 -13.65 15.52
N SER A 360 -20.65 -13.56 16.31
CA SER A 360 -19.27 -13.62 15.80
C SER A 360 -18.89 -14.91 15.07
N GLU A 361 -19.62 -15.99 15.30
CA GLU A 361 -19.47 -17.28 14.62
C GLU A 361 -20.63 -17.57 13.66
N GLY A 362 -21.54 -16.61 13.50
CA GLY A 362 -22.75 -16.73 12.69
C GLY A 362 -22.50 -16.42 11.23
N TYR A 363 -23.06 -17.26 10.37
CA TYR A 363 -23.14 -17.07 8.93
C TYR A 363 -24.59 -17.28 8.50
N LEU A 364 -25.32 -16.19 8.27
CA LEU A 364 -26.74 -16.22 7.91
C LEU A 364 -26.91 -16.06 6.40
N GLN A 365 -27.58 -17.02 5.78
CA GLN A 365 -27.85 -17.06 4.35
C GLN A 365 -29.35 -17.00 4.06
N PRO A 366 -29.94 -15.82 3.89
CA PRO A 366 -31.21 -15.75 3.16
C PRO A 366 -30.93 -16.20 1.72
N LEU A 367 -31.67 -17.18 1.20
CA LEU A 367 -31.44 -17.76 -0.14
C LEU A 367 -32.57 -17.45 -1.12
N TYR A 368 -33.70 -16.93 -0.64
CA TYR A 368 -34.85 -16.58 -1.49
C TYR A 368 -35.47 -15.25 -1.10
N ALA A 369 -36.25 -14.69 -2.04
CA ALA A 369 -37.00 -13.46 -1.84
C ALA A 369 -37.88 -13.56 -0.58
N ASN A 370 -37.99 -12.46 0.17
CA ASN A 370 -38.80 -12.38 1.38
C ASN A 370 -38.41 -13.36 2.51
N SER A 371 -37.12 -13.72 2.62
CA SER A 371 -36.63 -14.67 3.63
C SER A 371 -36.90 -14.23 5.08
N PHE A 372 -37.13 -12.95 5.35
CA PHE A 372 -37.43 -12.43 6.70
C PHE A 372 -38.92 -12.19 6.97
N GLY A 373 -39.79 -12.69 6.09
CA GLY A 373 -41.24 -12.57 6.20
C GLY A 373 -41.86 -11.76 5.07
N ASP A 374 -43.09 -12.08 4.70
CA ASP A 374 -43.82 -11.39 3.64
C ASP A 374 -44.73 -10.29 4.20
N LEU A 375 -44.34 -9.03 4.01
CA LEU A 375 -45.07 -7.86 4.49
C LEU A 375 -46.45 -7.72 3.82
N GLU A 376 -46.57 -8.05 2.53
CA GLU A 376 -47.83 -7.90 1.79
C GLU A 376 -48.85 -8.95 2.21
N ARG A 377 -48.38 -10.18 2.46
CA ARG A 377 -49.26 -11.31 2.82
C ARG A 377 -49.56 -11.39 4.31
N PHE A 378 -48.59 -11.12 5.18
CA PHE A 378 -48.71 -11.33 6.63
C PHE A 378 -48.60 -10.05 7.46
N GLY A 379 -48.30 -8.90 6.85
CA GLY A 379 -48.25 -7.61 7.55
C GLY A 379 -47.02 -7.38 8.43
N SER A 380 -46.03 -8.29 8.42
CA SER A 380 -44.81 -8.16 9.23
C SER A 380 -43.58 -8.86 8.63
N ARG A 381 -42.40 -8.42 9.07
CA ARG A 381 -41.09 -9.00 8.75
C ARG A 381 -40.12 -8.83 9.92
N ALA A 382 -39.28 -9.83 10.18
CA ALA A 382 -38.24 -9.78 11.23
C ALA A 382 -37.08 -8.88 10.82
N LYS A 383 -36.31 -8.34 11.77
CA LYS A 383 -35.12 -7.48 11.55
C LYS A 383 -33.83 -8.28 11.59
N VAL A 384 -32.72 -7.68 11.17
CA VAL A 384 -31.37 -8.28 11.28
C VAL A 384 -30.38 -7.34 11.94
N LEU A 385 -29.60 -7.88 12.88
CA LEU A 385 -28.42 -7.26 13.48
C LEU A 385 -27.21 -8.15 13.21
N VAL A 386 -26.18 -7.61 12.57
CA VAL A 386 -24.92 -8.32 12.31
C VAL A 386 -23.85 -7.79 13.24
N GLN A 387 -23.41 -8.62 14.18
CA GLN A 387 -22.37 -8.27 15.15
C GLN A 387 -20.97 -8.42 14.56
N ALA A 388 -19.96 -7.95 15.30
CA ALA A 388 -18.55 -8.12 14.93
C ALA A 388 -18.23 -9.58 14.57
N ARG A 389 -17.59 -9.79 13.40
CA ARG A 389 -17.23 -11.09 12.78
C ARG A 389 -18.41 -11.92 12.25
N GLY A 390 -19.65 -11.56 12.56
CA GLY A 390 -20.83 -12.15 11.95
C GLY A 390 -20.91 -11.80 10.46
N THR A 391 -21.43 -12.72 9.65
CA THR A 391 -21.63 -12.50 8.22
C THR A 391 -23.09 -12.73 7.82
N LEU A 392 -23.70 -11.70 7.23
CA LEU A 392 -24.93 -11.83 6.43
C LEU A 392 -24.53 -11.99 4.96
N ALA A 393 -24.91 -13.10 4.34
CA ALA A 393 -24.59 -13.40 2.95
C ALA A 393 -25.86 -13.89 2.24
N PRO A 394 -26.62 -13.01 1.59
CA PRO A 394 -27.70 -13.44 0.73
C PRO A 394 -27.08 -14.30 -0.37
N GLY A 395 -27.45 -15.58 -0.40
CA GLY A 395 -26.83 -16.55 -1.30
C GLY A 395 -27.30 -16.40 -2.74
N SER A 396 -27.30 -17.50 -3.48
CA SER A 396 -27.60 -17.48 -4.91
C SER A 396 -29.09 -17.45 -5.19
N TYR A 397 -29.58 -16.31 -5.70
CA TYR A 397 -30.84 -16.26 -6.46
C TYR A 397 -30.52 -16.80 -7.85
N THR A 398 -31.33 -17.68 -8.41
CA THR A 398 -30.96 -18.40 -9.63
C THR A 398 -30.72 -17.47 -10.85
N PRO A 399 -29.85 -17.84 -11.81
CA PRO A 399 -29.17 -16.92 -12.74
C PRO A 399 -29.98 -16.35 -13.92
N ILE A 400 -29.46 -15.24 -14.44
CA ILE A 400 -29.60 -14.74 -15.82
C ILE A 400 -29.13 -15.83 -16.81
N TYR A 401 -29.99 -16.27 -17.73
CA TYR A 401 -29.56 -16.96 -18.95
C TYR A 401 -29.15 -15.90 -20.00
N PRO A 402 -27.87 -15.84 -20.42
CA PRO A 402 -27.50 -15.10 -21.61
C PRO A 402 -27.76 -15.99 -22.83
N TYR A 403 -28.55 -15.49 -23.78
CA TYR A 403 -28.58 -15.99 -25.16
C TYR A 403 -29.12 -17.42 -25.39
N GLN A 404 -30.39 -17.51 -25.80
CA GLN A 404 -30.80 -18.54 -26.76
C GLN A 404 -31.15 -17.84 -28.08
N ASP A 405 -30.40 -18.20 -29.12
CA ASP A 405 -30.57 -17.74 -30.48
C ASP A 405 -31.99 -18.06 -31.02
N SER A 406 -32.48 -17.09 -31.78
CA SER A 406 -33.73 -17.02 -32.56
C SER A 406 -34.00 -18.26 -33.44
N PRO A 407 -35.23 -18.45 -33.99
CA PRO A 407 -35.58 -17.67 -35.21
C PRO A 407 -36.85 -16.82 -35.17
N ASP A 408 -37.83 -17.06 -34.29
CA ASP A 408 -39.19 -16.49 -34.47
C ASP A 408 -39.63 -15.45 -33.41
N TYR A 409 -38.73 -14.57 -32.92
CA TYR A 409 -39.00 -13.53 -31.87
C TYR A 409 -40.44 -12.96 -31.89
N PRO A 410 -41.15 -12.86 -30.74
CA PRO A 410 -40.61 -12.27 -29.52
C PRO A 410 -40.90 -13.10 -28.26
N ALA A 411 -39.87 -13.71 -27.68
CA ALA A 411 -39.84 -13.85 -26.23
C ALA A 411 -39.59 -12.45 -25.67
N TYR A 412 -40.69 -11.77 -25.35
CA TYR A 412 -40.70 -10.52 -24.62
C TYR A 412 -39.64 -10.52 -23.51
N TYR A 413 -38.96 -9.39 -23.33
CA TYR A 413 -38.48 -8.92 -22.04
C TYR A 413 -39.53 -9.28 -20.96
N GLY A 414 -39.35 -10.38 -20.24
CA GLY A 414 -40.50 -10.97 -19.54
C GLY A 414 -40.31 -12.38 -18.99
N LYS A 415 -39.40 -12.54 -18.02
CA LYS A 415 -39.82 -12.97 -16.67
C LYS A 415 -38.91 -12.32 -15.62
N GLN A 416 -39.59 -11.47 -14.84
CA GLN A 416 -39.33 -10.98 -13.48
C GLN A 416 -37.89 -11.08 -12.98
N TYR A 417 -37.03 -10.30 -13.62
CA TYR A 417 -35.87 -9.78 -12.94
C TYR A 417 -36.00 -8.25 -12.88
N PRO A 418 -35.74 -7.63 -11.72
CA PRO A 418 -35.29 -8.31 -10.48
C PRO A 418 -36.44 -8.80 -9.58
N LEU A 419 -36.15 -9.83 -8.79
CA LEU A 419 -37.02 -10.34 -7.72
C LEU A 419 -36.90 -9.42 -6.47
N PRO A 420 -37.89 -9.45 -5.55
CA PRO A 420 -37.76 -8.81 -4.24
C PRO A 420 -36.49 -9.28 -3.53
N SER A 421 -35.88 -8.39 -2.76
CA SER A 421 -34.66 -8.69 -2.03
C SER A 421 -34.87 -9.90 -1.10
N PRO A 422 -33.85 -10.72 -0.92
CA PRO A 422 -33.85 -11.79 0.09
C PRO A 422 -33.70 -11.21 1.48
N VAL A 423 -33.02 -10.06 1.54
CA VAL A 423 -32.82 -9.23 2.71
C VAL A 423 -33.90 -8.14 2.68
N ASN A 424 -35.17 -8.56 2.64
CA ASN A 424 -36.32 -7.68 2.49
C ASN A 424 -36.67 -6.89 3.77
N THR A 425 -35.71 -6.66 4.67
CA THR A 425 -35.94 -6.10 6.00
C THR A 425 -34.86 -5.10 6.40
N ASP A 426 -35.09 -4.43 7.54
CA ASP A 426 -34.11 -3.54 8.14
C ASP A 426 -32.92 -4.33 8.66
N VAL A 427 -31.73 -3.94 8.22
CA VAL A 427 -30.45 -4.53 8.62
C VAL A 427 -29.63 -3.47 9.33
N VAL A 428 -29.01 -3.85 10.43
CA VAL A 428 -27.96 -3.06 11.08
C VAL A 428 -26.69 -3.90 11.11
N VAL A 429 -25.62 -3.40 10.51
CA VAL A 429 -24.30 -4.03 10.54
C VAL A 429 -23.41 -3.24 11.47
N GLU A 430 -22.95 -3.87 12.55
CA GLU A 430 -22.09 -3.25 13.56
C GLU A 430 -20.62 -3.24 13.14
N ALA A 431 -19.79 -2.50 13.89
CA ALA A 431 -18.35 -2.47 13.66
C ALA A 431 -17.77 -3.91 13.63
N GLY A 432 -17.00 -4.22 12.59
CA GLY A 432 -16.45 -5.56 12.34
C GLY A 432 -17.45 -6.60 11.83
N GLY A 433 -18.75 -6.29 11.77
CA GLY A 433 -19.77 -7.13 11.13
C GLY A 433 -19.70 -7.01 9.61
N ARG A 434 -20.09 -8.07 8.89
CA ARG A 434 -19.98 -8.13 7.43
C ARG A 434 -21.31 -8.39 6.74
N PHE A 435 -21.59 -7.59 5.73
CA PHE A 435 -22.63 -7.84 4.74
C PHE A 435 -21.97 -8.16 3.40
N LEU A 436 -22.08 -9.41 2.96
CA LEU A 436 -21.41 -9.96 1.79
C LEU A 436 -22.38 -10.07 0.62
N ILE A 437 -22.12 -9.40 -0.49
CA ILE A 437 -22.88 -9.50 -1.75
C ILE A 437 -21.93 -10.04 -2.82
N ASN A 438 -21.90 -11.36 -2.99
CA ASN A 438 -20.92 -12.04 -3.85
C ASN A 438 -21.53 -12.91 -4.96
N ASP A 439 -22.85 -12.92 -5.10
CA ASP A 439 -23.53 -13.71 -6.13
C ASP A 439 -23.81 -12.89 -7.41
N ALA A 440 -23.79 -13.55 -8.57
CA ALA A 440 -24.04 -12.91 -9.87
C ALA A 440 -25.43 -12.27 -9.98
N SER A 441 -26.37 -12.69 -9.13
CA SER A 441 -27.75 -12.23 -9.12
C SER A 441 -27.99 -11.00 -8.24
N GLY A 442 -26.95 -10.35 -7.74
CA GLY A 442 -27.06 -9.11 -6.96
C GLY A 442 -27.85 -9.28 -5.66
N ILE A 443 -28.28 -8.16 -5.07
CA ILE A 443 -28.91 -8.12 -3.75
C ILE A 443 -30.46 -8.02 -3.78
N GLY A 444 -31.05 -7.71 -4.93
CA GLY A 444 -32.48 -7.41 -5.06
C GLY A 444 -32.88 -6.08 -4.40
N SER A 445 -34.11 -5.60 -4.60
CA SER A 445 -34.60 -4.39 -3.91
C SER A 445 -35.62 -4.73 -2.83
N THR A 446 -35.56 -4.02 -1.71
CA THR A 446 -36.52 -4.17 -0.62
C THR A 446 -37.87 -3.56 -1.03
N THR A 447 -38.96 -4.24 -0.71
CA THR A 447 -40.30 -3.63 -0.74
C THR A 447 -40.56 -2.90 0.58
N GLY A 448 -41.41 -1.87 0.58
CA GLY A 448 -41.88 -1.21 1.82
C GLY A 448 -40.82 -0.48 2.65
N GLY A 449 -39.79 0.11 2.02
CA GLY A 449 -38.89 1.08 2.66
C GLY A 449 -37.86 0.55 3.67
N ALA A 450 -37.54 -0.75 3.64
CA ALA A 450 -36.49 -1.30 4.50
C ALA A 450 -35.10 -0.76 4.13
N THR A 451 -34.29 -0.47 5.16
CA THR A 451 -32.95 0.13 5.04
C THR A 451 -31.85 -0.76 5.60
N TRP A 452 -30.66 -0.70 5.02
CA TRP A 452 -29.48 -1.44 5.45
C TRP A 452 -28.45 -0.45 5.99
N THR A 453 -28.46 -0.29 7.31
CA THR A 453 -27.59 0.64 8.01
C THR A 453 -26.23 0.01 8.29
N MET A 454 -25.19 0.60 7.69
CA MET A 454 -23.80 0.23 7.89
C MET A 454 -23.20 1.18 8.95
N LYS A 455 -22.85 0.67 10.13
CA LYS A 455 -22.19 1.48 11.18
C LYS A 455 -20.70 1.68 10.87
N THR A 456 -20.08 2.71 11.46
CA THR A 456 -18.62 2.93 11.36
C THR A 456 -17.83 1.64 11.66
N GLY A 457 -16.90 1.26 10.80
CA GLY A 457 -16.09 0.05 10.92
C GLY A 457 -16.79 -1.25 10.51
N SER A 458 -18.06 -1.22 10.07
CA SER A 458 -18.71 -2.37 9.43
C SER A 458 -18.20 -2.57 8.00
N ILE A 459 -18.39 -3.76 7.45
CA ILE A 459 -17.88 -4.16 6.14
C ILE A 459 -19.05 -4.47 5.19
N LEU A 460 -19.16 -3.72 4.10
CA LEU A 460 -19.93 -4.08 2.91
C LEU A 460 -18.96 -4.70 1.90
N GLU A 461 -19.02 -6.01 1.72
CA GLU A 461 -18.15 -6.75 0.80
C GLU A 461 -18.85 -7.02 -0.52
N LEU A 462 -18.31 -6.46 -1.61
CA LEU A 462 -18.87 -6.56 -2.96
C LEU A 462 -18.01 -7.53 -3.80
N GLY A 463 -18.48 -8.77 -3.91
CA GLY A 463 -17.82 -9.86 -4.63
C GLY A 463 -18.28 -10.07 -6.07
N THR A 464 -19.27 -9.30 -6.54
CA THR A 464 -19.89 -9.44 -7.86
C THR A 464 -20.09 -8.10 -8.55
N ALA A 465 -19.87 -8.03 -9.87
CA ALA A 465 -20.05 -6.81 -10.65
C ALA A 465 -21.53 -6.33 -10.66
N ASN A 466 -22.45 -7.25 -10.33
CA ASN A 466 -23.90 -7.05 -10.34
C ASN A 466 -24.47 -6.75 -8.94
N ALA A 467 -23.63 -6.38 -7.96
CA ALA A 467 -24.01 -6.30 -6.55
C ALA A 467 -25.30 -5.49 -6.30
N PHE A 468 -25.51 -4.39 -7.04
CA PHE A 468 -26.63 -3.47 -6.85
C PHE A 468 -27.85 -3.75 -7.74
N PHE A 469 -27.95 -4.92 -8.36
CA PHE A 469 -29.15 -5.27 -9.14
C PHE A 469 -30.36 -5.44 -8.21
N GLY A 470 -31.52 -4.92 -8.61
CA GLY A 470 -32.72 -4.90 -7.76
C GLY A 470 -34.00 -4.40 -8.44
N SER A 471 -35.15 -4.67 -7.83
CA SER A 471 -36.47 -4.48 -8.47
C SER A 471 -37.04 -3.07 -8.35
N HIS A 472 -36.22 -2.08 -7.98
CA HIS A 472 -36.72 -0.74 -7.73
C HIS A 472 -37.22 -0.07 -9.02
N GLY A 473 -38.38 0.59 -8.92
CA GLY A 473 -39.03 1.25 -10.06
C GLY A 473 -39.58 0.29 -11.11
N TYR A 474 -39.76 -0.99 -10.78
CA TYR A 474 -40.35 -1.97 -11.68
C TYR A 474 -41.83 -1.66 -11.95
N ASP A 475 -42.14 -1.24 -13.18
CA ASP A 475 -43.47 -1.18 -13.76
C ASP A 475 -43.62 -2.30 -14.79
N ALA A 476 -44.52 -3.25 -14.52
CA ALA A 476 -44.83 -4.35 -15.41
C ALA A 476 -45.41 -3.88 -16.76
N ASN A 477 -45.98 -2.68 -16.81
CA ASN A 477 -46.60 -2.09 -18.00
C ASN A 477 -45.66 -1.16 -18.76
N ASN A 478 -44.50 -0.82 -18.20
CA ASN A 478 -43.48 0.01 -18.85
C ASN A 478 -42.05 -0.54 -18.63
N PRO A 479 -41.71 -1.68 -19.26
CA PRO A 479 -40.42 -2.35 -19.03
C PRO A 479 -39.21 -1.49 -19.37
N SER A 480 -39.36 -0.55 -20.32
CA SER A 480 -38.33 0.41 -20.70
C SER A 480 -38.00 1.47 -19.65
N ALA A 481 -38.86 1.64 -18.63
CA ALA A 481 -38.63 2.56 -17.51
C ALA A 481 -37.99 1.88 -16.29
N ASN A 482 -37.81 0.56 -16.31
CA ASN A 482 -37.32 -0.21 -15.17
C ASN A 482 -35.81 -0.04 -15.02
N ALA A 483 -35.37 0.49 -13.88
CA ALA A 483 -33.95 0.71 -13.61
C ALA A 483 -33.17 -0.60 -13.35
N CYS A 484 -33.85 -1.66 -12.91
CA CYS A 484 -33.27 -2.97 -12.56
C CYS A 484 -32.13 -2.88 -11.52
N LEU A 485 -32.20 -1.89 -10.62
CA LEU A 485 -31.24 -1.63 -9.56
C LEU A 485 -31.94 -1.56 -8.19
N ILE A 486 -31.16 -1.55 -7.11
CA ILE A 486 -31.70 -1.24 -5.78
C ILE A 486 -32.21 0.20 -5.69
N ALA A 487 -33.01 0.49 -4.66
CA ALA A 487 -33.46 1.84 -4.42
C ALA A 487 -32.27 2.70 -3.93
N PRO A 488 -32.14 3.97 -4.38
CA PRO A 488 -31.27 4.92 -3.70
C PRO A 488 -31.65 4.99 -2.22
N TRP A 489 -30.69 5.29 -1.34
CA TRP A 489 -30.88 5.35 0.12
C TRP A 489 -31.19 4.01 0.81
N GLN A 490 -31.22 2.91 0.05
CA GLN A 490 -31.44 1.58 0.61
C GLN A 490 -30.26 1.15 1.49
N ILE A 491 -29.03 1.51 1.13
CA ILE A 491 -27.86 1.37 1.99
C ILE A 491 -27.59 2.73 2.64
N VAL A 492 -27.51 2.74 3.97
CA VAL A 492 -27.29 3.95 4.76
C VAL A 492 -25.90 3.86 5.39
N TYR A 493 -25.02 4.79 5.01
CA TYR A 493 -23.63 4.81 5.47
C TYR A 493 -23.42 5.76 6.64
N GLN A 494 -22.76 5.27 7.69
CA GLN A 494 -22.04 6.13 8.63
C GLN A 494 -20.62 6.43 8.09
N PRO A 495 -20.00 7.56 8.47
CA PRO A 495 -18.60 7.80 8.16
C PRO A 495 -17.70 6.66 8.66
N GLY A 496 -16.72 6.25 7.85
CA GLY A 496 -15.78 5.18 8.19
C GLY A 496 -16.32 3.74 8.02
N VAL A 497 -17.44 3.54 7.32
CA VAL A 497 -17.82 2.20 6.81
C VAL A 497 -16.78 1.72 5.81
N ILE A 498 -16.47 0.42 5.83
CA ILE A 498 -15.55 -0.22 4.86
C ILE A 498 -16.39 -0.79 3.72
N VAL A 499 -16.17 -0.30 2.50
CA VAL A 499 -16.66 -0.91 1.27
C VAL A 499 -15.52 -1.66 0.62
N ARG A 500 -15.56 -2.99 0.75
CA ARG A 500 -14.56 -3.90 0.24
C ARG A 500 -14.87 -4.28 -1.21
N LEU A 501 -13.94 -3.95 -2.10
CA LEU A 501 -14.00 -4.25 -3.52
C LEU A 501 -13.29 -5.57 -3.81
N ALA A 502 -14.03 -6.67 -3.82
CA ALA A 502 -13.52 -8.01 -4.10
C ALA A 502 -13.61 -8.41 -5.58
N THR A 503 -14.13 -7.53 -6.44
CA THR A 503 -14.21 -7.75 -7.90
C THR A 503 -14.13 -6.42 -8.67
N ASP A 504 -13.93 -6.52 -9.99
CA ASP A 504 -13.82 -5.39 -10.90
C ASP A 504 -15.19 -4.90 -11.42
N ASN A 505 -15.23 -3.65 -11.87
CA ASN A 505 -16.29 -3.09 -12.70
C ASN A 505 -17.71 -3.25 -12.12
N ILE A 506 -17.87 -3.02 -10.81
CA ILE A 506 -19.17 -3.04 -10.14
C ILE A 506 -20.06 -1.94 -10.72
N TYR A 507 -21.12 -2.34 -11.40
CA TYR A 507 -22.01 -1.42 -12.11
C TYR A 507 -22.80 -0.55 -11.10
N LYS A 508 -22.76 0.78 -11.30
CA LYS A 508 -23.41 1.81 -10.47
C LYS A 508 -22.82 1.96 -9.06
N LEU A 509 -21.54 1.64 -8.89
CA LEU A 509 -20.84 1.81 -7.60
C LEU A 509 -20.89 3.25 -7.10
N SER A 510 -20.64 4.23 -7.97
CA SER A 510 -20.70 5.65 -7.63
C SER A 510 -22.11 6.09 -7.19
N GLN A 511 -23.16 5.55 -7.80
CA GLN A 511 -24.54 5.91 -7.47
C GLN A 511 -24.96 5.40 -6.09
N PHE A 512 -24.61 4.15 -5.76
CA PHE A 512 -25.06 3.49 -4.53
C PHE A 512 -24.05 3.53 -3.39
N VAL A 513 -22.88 4.13 -3.61
CA VAL A 513 -21.86 4.29 -2.59
C VAL A 513 -21.43 5.75 -2.48
N THR A 514 -20.74 6.33 -3.47
CA THR A 514 -20.17 7.69 -3.30
C THR A 514 -21.21 8.81 -3.31
N ALA A 515 -22.30 8.66 -4.06
CA ALA A 515 -23.38 9.65 -4.18
C ALA A 515 -24.40 9.58 -3.04
N GLU A 516 -24.36 8.52 -2.23
CA GLU A 516 -25.19 8.38 -1.02
C GLU A 516 -24.67 9.29 0.10
N PRO A 517 -25.48 9.62 1.12
CA PRO A 517 -25.02 10.39 2.28
C PRO A 517 -23.85 9.73 2.97
N ASN A 518 -22.85 10.55 3.32
CA ASN A 518 -21.58 10.09 3.86
C ASN A 518 -20.82 9.12 2.94
N GLY A 519 -21.25 8.93 1.69
CA GLY A 519 -20.62 8.09 0.68
C GLY A 519 -19.24 8.56 0.28
N ASN A 520 -18.94 9.85 0.41
CA ASN A 520 -17.59 10.37 0.25
C ASN A 520 -16.72 10.16 1.51
N ARG A 521 -17.30 9.75 2.64
CA ARG A 521 -16.65 9.58 3.97
C ARG A 521 -16.44 8.11 4.36
N ILE A 522 -16.61 7.20 3.42
CA ILE A 522 -16.36 5.76 3.64
C ILE A 522 -14.91 5.39 3.30
N ILE A 523 -14.56 4.14 3.56
CA ILE A 523 -13.26 3.54 3.25
C ILE A 523 -13.45 2.55 2.11
N TYR A 524 -12.87 2.80 0.95
CA TYR A 524 -12.72 1.79 -0.09
C TYR A 524 -11.53 0.91 0.21
N GLU A 525 -11.75 -0.39 0.36
CA GLU A 525 -10.69 -1.40 0.50
C GLU A 525 -10.56 -2.21 -0.79
N VAL A 526 -9.42 -2.10 -1.46
CA VAL A 526 -9.02 -2.93 -2.60
C VAL A 526 -8.59 -4.30 -2.07
N PHE A 527 -9.39 -5.34 -2.33
CA PHE A 527 -9.26 -6.64 -1.65
C PHE A 527 -9.15 -7.80 -2.62
N GLY A 528 -8.23 -8.73 -2.37
CA GLY A 528 -8.11 -10.00 -3.11
C GLY A 528 -7.54 -9.90 -4.54
N GLY A 529 -7.16 -8.70 -5.00
CA GLY A 529 -6.60 -8.45 -6.33
C GLY A 529 -6.55 -6.97 -6.65
N ASN A 530 -5.84 -6.59 -7.73
CA ASN A 530 -5.94 -5.23 -8.29
C ASN A 530 -7.38 -4.99 -8.78
N ARG A 531 -7.84 -3.74 -8.71
CA ARG A 531 -9.24 -3.41 -9.01
C ARG A 531 -9.41 -2.33 -10.06
N THR A 532 -10.23 -2.58 -11.06
CA THR A 532 -10.72 -1.56 -12.00
C THR A 532 -12.06 -1.02 -11.51
N VAL A 533 -12.09 0.28 -11.20
CA VAL A 533 -13.20 0.86 -10.40
C VAL A 533 -13.99 1.93 -11.15
N THR A 534 -13.52 2.44 -12.29
CA THR A 534 -14.19 3.56 -13.01
C THR A 534 -14.58 3.24 -14.46
N ASN A 535 -14.46 1.98 -14.90
CA ASN A 535 -14.67 1.53 -16.28
C ASN A 535 -15.81 0.51 -16.46
N GLN A 536 -16.98 0.84 -15.94
CA GLN A 536 -18.05 -0.14 -15.78
C GLN A 536 -18.67 -0.47 -17.14
N VAL A 537 -19.09 -1.72 -17.30
CA VAL A 537 -19.86 -2.14 -18.47
C VAL A 537 -21.32 -2.16 -18.09
N ASN A 538 -22.17 -1.45 -18.84
CA ASN A 538 -23.62 -1.52 -18.69
C ASN A 538 -24.09 -2.92 -19.14
N PRO A 539 -24.58 -3.75 -18.20
CA PRO A 539 -24.99 -5.12 -18.48
C PRO A 539 -26.33 -5.19 -19.22
N PHE A 540 -27.12 -4.11 -19.19
CA PHE A 540 -28.45 -4.03 -19.80
C PHE A 540 -28.43 -3.60 -21.28
N LEU A 541 -27.28 -3.14 -21.79
CA LEU A 541 -27.13 -2.82 -23.21
C LEU A 541 -26.64 -4.03 -24.00
N PRO A 542 -27.34 -4.47 -25.07
CA PRO A 542 -26.92 -5.59 -25.89
C PRO A 542 -25.62 -5.25 -26.67
N PRO A 543 -24.74 -6.24 -26.89
CA PRO A 543 -23.56 -6.04 -27.74
C PRO A 543 -23.99 -5.92 -29.22
N ALA A 544 -24.12 -4.68 -29.70
CA ALA A 544 -24.36 -4.36 -31.11
C ALA A 544 -23.31 -3.37 -31.63
N VAL A 545 -22.92 -3.53 -32.90
CA VAL A 545 -21.96 -2.62 -33.57
C VAL A 545 -22.50 -1.19 -33.48
N GLY A 546 -21.70 -0.28 -32.89
CA GLY A 546 -22.07 1.12 -32.69
C GLY A 546 -22.71 1.45 -31.34
N THR A 547 -23.02 0.47 -30.48
CA THR A 547 -23.58 0.73 -29.13
C THR A 547 -22.47 0.82 -28.09
N VAL A 548 -22.31 2.00 -27.48
CA VAL A 548 -21.34 2.21 -26.39
C VAL A 548 -21.89 1.54 -25.12
N ARG A 549 -21.26 0.44 -24.69
CA ARG A 549 -21.61 -0.27 -23.45
C ARG A 549 -20.87 0.23 -22.21
N TYR A 550 -19.84 1.05 -22.38
CA TYR A 550 -19.09 1.59 -21.26
C TYR A 550 -19.89 2.69 -20.56
N ALA A 551 -20.00 2.58 -19.24
CA ALA A 551 -20.59 3.55 -18.34
C ALA A 551 -19.49 4.07 -17.41
N PRO A 552 -18.74 5.10 -17.80
CA PRO A 552 -17.74 5.73 -16.95
C PRO A 552 -18.35 6.19 -15.62
N GLU A 553 -17.64 5.99 -14.52
CA GLU A 553 -18.09 6.41 -13.20
C GLU A 553 -17.13 7.40 -12.54
N THR A 554 -17.69 8.34 -11.78
CA THR A 554 -16.92 9.30 -10.99
C THR A 554 -16.95 8.89 -9.53
N MET A 555 -15.80 8.49 -9.01
CA MET A 555 -15.63 8.16 -7.60
C MET A 555 -15.18 9.40 -6.84
N ARG A 556 -15.84 9.74 -5.73
CA ARG A 556 -15.54 10.92 -4.91
C ARG A 556 -15.17 10.49 -3.49
N ILE A 557 -14.04 10.96 -3.00
CA ILE A 557 -13.53 10.71 -1.65
C ILE A 557 -13.24 12.05 -0.99
N GLY A 558 -13.68 12.26 0.25
CA GLY A 558 -13.47 13.52 0.98
C GLY A 558 -13.88 13.44 2.44
N GLN A 559 -13.65 14.50 3.21
CA GLN A 559 -14.12 14.62 4.60
C GLN A 559 -13.84 13.39 5.50
N GLY A 560 -12.63 12.84 5.40
CA GLY A 560 -12.17 11.65 6.14
C GLY A 560 -12.43 10.32 5.43
N GLY A 561 -13.01 10.32 4.23
CA GLY A 561 -13.09 9.13 3.39
C GLY A 561 -11.71 8.69 2.90
N MET A 562 -11.60 7.40 2.53
CA MET A 562 -10.31 6.76 2.35
C MET A 562 -10.28 5.75 1.20
N ILE A 563 -9.12 5.58 0.55
CA ILE A 563 -8.80 4.42 -0.27
C ILE A 563 -7.63 3.67 0.38
N THR A 564 -7.76 2.36 0.50
CA THR A 564 -6.74 1.48 1.09
C THR A 564 -6.69 0.11 0.41
N ASN A 565 -5.64 -0.64 0.69
CA ASN A 565 -5.45 -2.02 0.27
C ASN A 565 -5.60 -3.00 1.45
N ASP A 566 -5.69 -4.29 1.14
CA ASP A 566 -5.63 -5.37 2.12
C ASP A 566 -4.18 -5.65 2.58
N SER A 567 -3.86 -6.88 2.99
CA SER A 567 -2.53 -7.29 3.47
C SER A 567 -1.45 -7.41 2.38
N ASN A 568 -1.74 -7.06 1.12
CA ASN A 568 -0.82 -7.14 0.01
C ASN A 568 -0.75 -5.82 -0.77
N ASP A 569 0.27 -5.67 -1.61
CA ASP A 569 0.29 -4.61 -2.62
C ASP A 569 -0.94 -4.69 -3.51
N ARG A 570 -1.60 -3.54 -3.73
CA ARG A 570 -2.78 -3.46 -4.59
C ARG A 570 -2.77 -2.22 -5.44
N ARG A 571 -3.37 -2.35 -6.62
CA ARG A 571 -3.61 -1.23 -7.53
C ARG A 571 -5.09 -0.91 -7.63
N TRP A 572 -5.40 0.37 -7.48
CA TRP A 572 -6.62 0.99 -7.94
C TRP A 572 -6.41 1.43 -9.39
N ASN A 573 -7.11 0.81 -10.32
CA ASN A 573 -7.10 1.16 -11.73
C ASN A 573 -8.34 1.99 -12.06
N GLU A 574 -8.10 3.20 -12.53
CA GLU A 574 -9.06 3.96 -13.29
C GLU A 574 -9.09 3.44 -14.73
N GLY A 575 -10.27 3.45 -15.36
CA GLY A 575 -10.36 3.32 -16.82
C GLY A 575 -10.96 4.58 -17.43
N ARG A 576 -12.19 4.52 -17.94
CA ARG A 576 -12.78 5.65 -18.67
C ARG A 576 -13.43 6.72 -17.79
N GLY A 577 -13.63 6.44 -16.51
CA GLY A 577 -14.16 7.38 -15.53
C GLY A 577 -13.06 8.15 -14.80
N GLN A 578 -13.35 8.64 -13.60
CA GLN A 578 -12.48 9.59 -12.89
C GLN A 578 -12.51 9.34 -11.38
N LEU A 579 -11.36 9.51 -10.73
CA LEU A 579 -11.26 9.58 -9.27
C LEU A 579 -11.14 11.05 -8.86
N VAL A 580 -11.99 11.52 -7.95
CA VAL A 580 -11.96 12.87 -7.39
C VAL A 580 -11.61 12.79 -5.92
N LEU A 581 -10.48 13.39 -5.54
CA LEU A 581 -10.04 13.52 -4.16
C LEU A 581 -10.39 14.92 -3.65
N GLU A 582 -11.51 15.02 -2.95
CA GLU A 582 -11.99 16.24 -2.30
C GLU A 582 -11.18 16.53 -1.03
N ASP A 583 -11.43 17.70 -0.42
CA ASP A 583 -10.75 18.10 0.81
C ASP A 583 -10.97 17.09 1.94
N GLY A 584 -9.88 16.68 2.59
CA GLY A 584 -9.87 15.67 3.65
C GLY A 584 -9.90 14.22 3.16
N ALA A 585 -9.66 13.95 1.87
CA ALA A 585 -9.47 12.60 1.36
C ALA A 585 -8.19 11.95 1.91
N ILE A 586 -8.24 10.64 2.18
CA ILE A 586 -7.11 9.86 2.70
C ILE A 586 -6.74 8.75 1.73
N LEU A 587 -5.45 8.62 1.42
CA LEU A 587 -4.89 7.45 0.75
C LEU A 587 -3.92 6.79 1.71
N ALA A 588 -4.14 5.51 2.04
CA ALA A 588 -3.29 4.82 3.00
C ALA A 588 -3.09 3.36 2.59
N ALA A 589 -1.85 2.89 2.62
CA ALA A 589 -1.56 1.48 2.41
C ALA A 589 -1.37 0.75 3.74
N THR A 590 -1.52 -0.57 3.73
CA THR A 590 -1.13 -1.44 4.84
C THR A 590 0.39 -1.35 5.08
N THR A 591 0.81 -1.49 6.33
CA THR A 591 2.23 -1.52 6.72
C THR A 591 3.05 -2.40 5.79
N GLN A 592 4.16 -1.87 5.26
CA GLN A 592 5.07 -2.56 4.33
C GLN A 592 4.44 -3.00 3.00
N THR A 593 3.31 -2.39 2.61
CA THR A 593 2.67 -2.61 1.32
C THR A 593 2.44 -1.31 0.59
N ILE A 594 2.22 -1.41 -0.72
CA ILE A 594 2.04 -0.29 -1.63
C ILE A 594 0.60 -0.28 -2.14
N LEU A 595 -0.04 0.87 -2.00
CA LEU A 595 -1.27 1.22 -2.73
C LEU A 595 -0.87 2.00 -3.98
N TYR A 596 -1.05 1.39 -5.15
CA TYR A 596 -0.86 2.04 -6.43
C TYR A 596 -2.18 2.70 -6.84
N ILE A 597 -2.13 3.98 -7.22
CA ILE A 597 -3.23 4.72 -7.81
C ILE A 597 -2.87 5.00 -9.27
N GLN A 598 -3.65 4.42 -10.18
CA GLN A 598 -3.51 4.68 -11.61
C GLN A 598 -4.10 6.06 -11.96
N GLU A 599 -4.17 6.37 -13.24
CA GLU A 599 -4.35 7.70 -13.82
C GLU A 599 -5.71 8.40 -13.62
N SER A 600 -5.78 9.70 -13.92
CA SER A 600 -7.01 10.52 -13.96
C SER A 600 -7.57 10.92 -12.59
N VAL A 601 -6.69 11.22 -11.65
CA VAL A 601 -7.07 11.80 -10.37
C VAL A 601 -7.29 13.30 -10.52
N THR A 602 -8.44 13.77 -10.06
CA THR A 602 -8.77 15.19 -10.02
C THR A 602 -8.92 15.67 -8.60
N ILE A 603 -8.32 16.83 -8.34
CA ILE A 603 -8.20 17.37 -6.99
C ILE A 603 -8.70 18.81 -7.04
N PRO A 604 -9.77 19.16 -6.30
CA PRO A 604 -10.22 20.54 -6.24
C PRO A 604 -9.12 21.48 -5.73
N ALA A 605 -9.05 22.71 -6.25
CA ALA A 605 -8.15 23.72 -5.73
C ALA A 605 -8.32 23.92 -4.21
N GLY A 606 -7.21 23.91 -3.49
CA GLY A 606 -7.19 24.09 -2.03
C GLY A 606 -7.50 22.84 -1.22
N ALA A 607 -7.86 21.71 -1.84
CA ALA A 607 -8.08 20.46 -1.15
C ALA A 607 -6.77 19.90 -0.54
N THR A 608 -6.89 19.34 0.65
CA THR A 608 -5.84 18.57 1.31
C THR A 608 -6.11 17.08 1.18
N VAL A 609 -5.16 16.35 0.60
CA VAL A 609 -5.15 14.89 0.50
C VAL A 609 -4.09 14.35 1.47
N THR A 610 -4.51 13.52 2.42
CA THR A 610 -3.62 12.90 3.40
C THR A 610 -3.06 11.59 2.86
N ILE A 611 -1.75 11.40 2.96
CA ILE A 611 -1.03 10.18 2.59
C ILE A 611 -0.53 9.47 3.85
N GLY A 612 -1.05 8.26 4.09
CA GLY A 612 -0.76 7.44 5.27
C GLY A 612 -1.72 7.70 6.43
N LEU A 613 -1.52 6.96 7.53
CA LEU A 613 -2.30 7.08 8.77
C LEU A 613 -1.39 6.99 10.00
N PRO A 614 -1.77 7.64 11.13
CA PRO A 614 -1.00 7.58 12.37
C PRO A 614 -0.82 6.15 12.90
N GLN A 615 0.24 5.96 13.69
CA GLN A 615 0.52 4.70 14.38
C GLN A 615 -0.67 4.22 15.22
N GLY A 616 -0.93 2.91 15.19
CA GLY A 616 -2.04 2.30 15.93
C GLY A 616 -3.39 2.33 15.20
N THR A 617 -3.44 2.85 13.97
CA THR A 617 -4.65 2.80 13.14
C THR A 617 -4.73 1.47 12.37
N TYR A 618 -5.87 0.78 12.49
CA TYR A 618 -6.16 -0.49 11.81
C TYR A 618 -7.45 -0.38 11.01
N ILE A 619 -7.44 -0.85 9.77
CA ILE A 619 -8.64 -1.04 8.95
C ILE A 619 -8.77 -2.54 8.70
N ASP A 620 -9.90 -3.12 9.10
CA ASP A 620 -10.13 -4.57 9.09
C ASP A 620 -8.95 -5.40 9.63
N GLY A 621 -8.40 -4.98 10.78
CA GLY A 621 -7.25 -5.65 11.40
C GLY A 621 -5.90 -5.44 10.70
N ASN A 622 -5.84 -4.74 9.56
CA ASN A 622 -4.60 -4.42 8.88
C ASN A 622 -4.03 -3.08 9.36
N PRO A 623 -2.80 -3.03 9.90
CA PRO A 623 -2.17 -1.78 10.35
C PRO A 623 -1.84 -0.90 9.14
N LYS A 624 -2.04 0.42 9.25
CA LYS A 624 -1.84 1.38 8.14
C LYS A 624 -0.63 2.29 8.27
N TYR A 625 0.10 2.18 9.37
CA TYR A 625 1.32 2.95 9.61
C TYR A 625 2.52 2.27 8.95
N GLY A 626 3.36 3.01 8.22
CA GLY A 626 4.48 2.42 7.47
C GLY A 626 4.10 1.86 6.10
N GLY A 627 3.00 2.32 5.49
CA GLY A 627 2.58 1.99 4.12
C GLY A 627 2.92 3.11 3.12
N ALA A 628 2.98 2.80 1.82
CA ALA A 628 3.23 3.78 0.76
C ALA A 628 2.08 3.90 -0.25
N VAL A 629 1.87 5.12 -0.75
CA VAL A 629 0.94 5.41 -1.84
C VAL A 629 1.73 5.91 -3.04
N TRP A 630 1.59 5.23 -4.17
CA TRP A 630 2.31 5.56 -5.40
C TRP A 630 1.35 5.95 -6.51
N PHE A 631 1.62 7.09 -7.13
CA PHE A 631 0.99 7.48 -8.38
C PHE A 631 1.85 6.94 -9.52
N ASP A 632 1.30 6.02 -10.33
CA ASP A 632 2.04 5.31 -11.39
C ASP A 632 1.53 5.57 -12.83
N GLY A 633 0.47 6.38 -12.97
CA GLY A 633 -0.02 6.88 -14.27
C GLY A 633 0.79 8.05 -14.83
N LEU A 634 0.90 8.13 -16.16
CA LEU A 634 1.57 9.24 -16.88
C LEU A 634 0.62 10.44 -17.05
N HIS A 635 1.07 11.66 -16.76
CA HIS A 635 0.45 12.93 -17.20
C HIS A 635 -1.06 13.10 -16.93
N SER A 636 -1.59 12.46 -15.88
CA SER A 636 -3.03 12.25 -15.78
C SER A 636 -3.69 12.86 -14.56
N ASN A 637 -2.90 13.39 -13.63
CA ASN A 637 -3.45 14.01 -12.42
C ASN A 637 -3.53 15.53 -12.61
N TRP A 638 -4.62 16.14 -12.18
CA TRP A 638 -4.89 17.57 -12.40
C TRP A 638 -5.51 18.23 -11.16
N VAL A 639 -5.12 19.49 -10.89
CA VAL A 639 -5.78 20.34 -9.88
C VAL A 639 -6.80 21.24 -10.59
N GLU A 640 -8.06 21.20 -10.16
CA GLU A 640 -9.09 22.07 -10.74
C GLU A 640 -8.86 23.55 -10.38
N GLY A 641 -8.90 24.43 -11.38
CA GLY A 641 -8.75 25.87 -11.19
C GLY A 641 -7.30 26.33 -11.00
N SER A 642 -7.12 27.54 -10.46
CA SER A 642 -5.81 28.19 -10.31
C SER A 642 -5.19 28.07 -8.90
N GLY A 643 -5.82 27.32 -7.99
CA GLY A 643 -5.33 27.10 -6.64
C GLY A 643 -4.29 25.97 -6.55
N GLN A 644 -3.77 25.72 -5.34
CA GLN A 644 -2.81 24.64 -5.08
C GLN A 644 -3.46 23.61 -4.16
N ALA A 645 -3.52 22.35 -4.58
CA ALA A 645 -3.83 21.23 -3.70
C ALA A 645 -2.64 20.93 -2.77
N VAL A 646 -2.90 20.30 -1.62
CA VAL A 646 -1.88 19.90 -0.65
C VAL A 646 -1.87 18.39 -0.50
N PHE A 647 -0.73 17.75 -0.75
CA PHE A 647 -0.47 16.38 -0.35
C PHE A 647 0.23 16.39 1.01
N TRP A 648 -0.51 16.01 2.04
CA TRP A 648 -0.02 15.96 3.42
C TRP A 648 0.42 14.53 3.76
N VAL A 649 1.73 14.30 3.80
CA VAL A 649 2.30 13.00 4.14
C VAL A 649 2.55 12.94 5.64
N VAL A 650 1.82 12.05 6.32
CA VAL A 650 1.91 11.91 7.78
C VAL A 650 3.13 11.09 8.20
N ASP A 651 3.38 11.03 9.50
CA ASP A 651 4.41 10.15 10.09
C ASP A 651 4.17 8.67 9.72
N GLY A 652 5.23 7.99 9.30
CA GLY A 652 5.21 6.62 8.75
C GLY A 652 4.60 6.51 7.35
N GLY A 653 4.14 7.60 6.74
CA GLY A 653 3.62 7.64 5.38
C GLY A 653 4.72 7.84 4.34
N GLN A 654 4.56 7.21 3.18
CA GLN A 654 5.38 7.49 2.00
C GLN A 654 4.53 7.82 0.78
N LEU A 655 4.87 8.92 0.12
CA LEU A 655 4.36 9.28 -1.20
C LEU A 655 5.41 8.92 -2.25
N GLY A 656 5.04 8.20 -3.30
CA GLY A 656 5.94 7.82 -4.39
C GLY A 656 5.54 8.36 -5.75
N PHE A 657 6.51 8.87 -6.49
CA PHE A 657 6.37 9.26 -7.90
C PHE A 657 6.93 8.15 -8.78
N ALA A 658 6.06 7.20 -9.16
CA ALA A 658 6.44 6.02 -9.93
C ALA A 658 6.50 6.27 -11.44
N ASN A 659 5.99 7.42 -11.90
CA ASN A 659 6.01 7.81 -13.30
C ASN A 659 6.29 9.31 -13.49
N ARG A 660 6.42 9.74 -14.74
CA ARG A 660 6.71 11.15 -15.10
C ARG A 660 5.46 12.01 -14.95
N ASN A 661 5.59 13.17 -14.30
CA ASN A 661 4.50 14.11 -14.07
C ASN A 661 3.32 13.42 -13.38
N SER A 662 3.66 12.69 -12.32
CA SER A 662 2.71 11.93 -11.50
C SER A 662 1.85 12.85 -10.65
N LEU A 663 2.36 14.03 -10.29
CA LEU A 663 1.57 15.06 -9.63
C LEU A 663 1.36 16.28 -10.53
N PRO A 664 0.28 17.03 -10.31
CA PRO A 664 0.13 18.35 -10.90
C PRO A 664 1.28 19.28 -10.47
N ASP A 665 1.88 20.00 -11.42
CA ASP A 665 3.03 20.89 -11.19
C ASP A 665 2.82 21.93 -10.07
N THR A 666 1.57 22.34 -9.81
CA THR A 666 1.24 23.34 -8.78
C THR A 666 0.96 22.74 -7.40
N ALA A 667 0.93 21.41 -7.26
CA ALA A 667 0.61 20.72 -6.02
C ALA A 667 1.68 20.94 -4.95
N ARG A 668 1.24 21.30 -3.74
CA ARG A 668 2.11 21.41 -2.55
C ARG A 668 2.33 20.03 -1.97
N VAL A 669 3.55 19.75 -1.51
CA VAL A 669 3.86 18.55 -0.74
C VAL A 669 4.31 18.97 0.66
N HIS A 670 3.62 18.48 1.67
CA HIS A 670 3.97 18.69 3.08
C HIS A 670 4.40 17.37 3.71
N LEU A 671 5.63 17.31 4.20
CA LEU A 671 6.19 16.14 4.86
C LEU A 671 6.21 16.40 6.38
N GLU A 672 5.19 15.94 7.10
CA GLU A 672 4.92 16.29 8.49
C GLU A 672 6.09 16.03 9.45
N ALA A 673 6.56 14.79 9.49
CA ALA A 673 7.48 14.29 10.51
C ALA A 673 8.89 13.97 9.97
N PRO A 674 9.96 14.18 10.76
CA PRO A 674 11.33 13.94 10.35
C PRO A 674 11.68 12.46 10.33
N VAL A 675 12.53 12.06 9.39
CA VAL A 675 13.05 10.68 9.31
C VAL A 675 14.22 10.54 10.27
N THR A 676 14.03 9.78 11.34
CA THR A 676 15.06 9.53 12.37
C THR A 676 15.92 8.29 12.09
N ASN A 677 15.50 7.45 11.16
CA ASN A 677 16.17 6.21 10.80
C ASN A 677 16.00 5.95 9.30
N TRP A 678 17.10 5.89 8.57
CA TRP A 678 17.09 5.62 7.14
C TRP A 678 17.32 4.13 6.93
N THR A 679 16.37 3.44 6.31
CA THR A 679 16.51 2.01 5.98
C THR A 679 17.75 1.80 5.08
N PRO A 680 18.62 0.82 5.39
CA PRO A 680 19.87 0.58 4.64
C PRO A 680 19.63 0.26 3.17
N SER A 681 20.62 0.59 2.34
CA SER A 681 20.60 0.38 0.90
C SER A 681 20.38 -1.07 0.46
N GLY A 682 19.52 -1.29 -0.53
CA GLY A 682 19.44 -2.54 -1.30
C GLY A 682 18.18 -3.39 -1.09
N ALA A 683 17.34 -3.08 -0.09
CA ALA A 683 16.05 -3.72 0.06
C ALA A 683 14.94 -2.83 -0.53
N TRP A 684 14.36 -3.26 -1.64
CA TRP A 684 13.19 -2.67 -2.33
C TRP A 684 11.92 -2.50 -1.45
N VAL A 685 12.00 -2.79 -0.14
CA VAL A 685 10.87 -3.04 0.78
C VAL A 685 10.88 -2.12 2.01
N GLY A 686 11.94 -1.33 2.21
CA GLY A 686 12.09 -0.51 3.41
C GLY A 686 11.33 0.81 3.34
N MET A 687 9.99 0.78 3.38
CA MET A 687 9.23 1.97 3.77
C MET A 687 9.71 2.38 5.16
N PRO A 688 10.15 3.63 5.35
CA PRO A 688 10.63 4.05 6.64
C PRO A 688 9.45 3.96 7.61
N GLY A 689 9.53 3.07 8.59
CA GLY A 689 8.53 2.92 9.64
C GLY A 689 8.50 4.11 10.61
N ASN A 690 8.97 5.29 10.18
CA ASN A 690 9.13 6.52 10.91
C ASN A 690 9.41 7.68 9.95
N GLY A 691 8.93 8.87 10.30
CA GLY A 691 9.00 10.05 9.47
C GLY A 691 8.06 9.98 8.28
N SER A 692 7.91 11.12 7.62
CA SER A 692 7.17 11.27 6.37
C SER A 692 8.17 11.29 5.21
N THR A 693 7.92 10.52 4.15
CA THR A 693 8.85 10.48 3.01
C THR A 693 8.22 10.69 1.66
N LEU A 694 9.01 11.33 0.79
CA LEU A 694 8.76 11.42 -0.64
C LEU A 694 9.82 10.59 -1.39
N LEU A 695 9.38 9.65 -2.22
CA LEU A 695 10.25 8.77 -3.00
C LEU A 695 10.14 9.07 -4.51
N LEU A 696 11.25 9.49 -5.11
CA LEU A 696 11.37 9.72 -6.56
C LEU A 696 11.78 8.40 -7.24
N ARG A 697 10.99 7.93 -8.21
CA ARG A 697 11.23 6.64 -8.86
C ARG A 697 11.36 6.71 -10.38
N THR A 698 11.61 7.89 -10.90
CA THR A 698 11.83 8.14 -12.32
C THR A 698 13.30 8.44 -12.59
N SER A 699 13.96 7.61 -13.41
CA SER A 699 15.35 7.83 -13.80
C SER A 699 15.49 8.95 -14.83
N TRP A 700 16.51 9.79 -14.68
CA TRP A 700 16.85 10.91 -15.59
C TRP A 700 15.68 11.85 -15.89
N TRP A 701 14.84 12.09 -14.89
CA TRP A 701 13.64 12.91 -15.02
C TRP A 701 13.57 13.95 -13.91
N THR A 702 12.91 15.07 -14.22
CA THR A 702 12.61 16.13 -13.26
C THR A 702 11.13 16.14 -12.98
N GLU A 703 10.74 15.76 -11.78
CA GLU A 703 9.37 15.97 -11.31
C GLU A 703 9.21 17.41 -10.84
N VAL A 704 8.17 18.09 -11.30
CA VAL A 704 7.85 19.46 -10.92
C VAL A 704 6.72 19.45 -9.89
N ILE A 705 6.91 20.15 -8.78
CA ILE A 705 5.89 20.38 -7.77
C ILE A 705 5.84 21.85 -7.35
N GLY A 706 4.79 22.20 -6.62
CA GLY A 706 4.68 23.45 -5.91
C GLY A 706 5.63 23.54 -4.71
N PRO A 707 5.26 24.31 -3.67
CA PRO A 707 6.01 24.37 -2.43
C PRO A 707 6.20 22.98 -1.78
N LEU A 708 7.45 22.64 -1.46
CA LEU A 708 7.82 21.54 -0.57
C LEU A 708 8.02 22.08 0.84
N THR A 709 7.31 21.54 1.84
CA THR A 709 7.35 22.02 3.22
C THR A 709 7.39 20.87 4.23
N GLY A 710 7.61 21.19 5.51
CA GLY A 710 7.67 20.21 6.59
C GLY A 710 9.11 19.75 6.90
N SER A 711 9.24 18.65 7.63
CA SER A 711 10.49 18.16 8.23
C SER A 711 10.93 16.76 7.76
N GLY A 712 10.16 16.12 6.87
CA GLY A 712 10.44 14.76 6.40
C GLY A 712 11.56 14.62 5.37
N GLY A 713 11.58 13.46 4.71
CA GLY A 713 12.69 13.02 3.86
C GLY A 713 12.35 12.95 2.37
N VAL A 714 13.25 13.42 1.51
CA VAL A 714 13.19 13.17 0.06
C VAL A 714 14.25 12.15 -0.33
N LEU A 715 13.83 11.10 -1.03
CA LEU A 715 14.59 9.93 -1.43
C LEU A 715 14.51 9.70 -2.93
N THR A 716 15.44 8.92 -3.46
CA THR A 716 15.30 8.31 -4.79
C THR A 716 15.75 6.86 -4.76
N ASP A 717 15.05 6.02 -5.52
CA ASP A 717 15.54 4.69 -5.88
C ASP A 717 16.02 4.63 -7.34
N GLN A 718 16.15 5.76 -8.03
CA GLN A 718 16.67 5.84 -9.40
C GLN A 718 17.84 6.79 -9.56
N ASP A 719 18.64 6.53 -10.59
CA ASP A 719 19.73 7.41 -11.01
C ASP A 719 19.21 8.65 -11.73
N GLY A 720 19.80 9.80 -11.41
CA GLY A 720 19.50 11.06 -12.10
C GLY A 720 18.08 11.60 -11.85
N ALA A 721 17.42 11.22 -10.75
CA ALA A 721 16.10 11.74 -10.39
C ALA A 721 16.18 13.16 -9.81
N TRP A 722 15.43 14.11 -10.35
CA TRP A 722 15.37 15.50 -9.90
C TRP A 722 13.98 15.82 -9.33
N LEU A 723 13.96 16.58 -8.24
CA LEU A 723 12.77 17.25 -7.75
C LEU A 723 12.91 18.76 -7.97
N ALA A 724 12.06 19.33 -8.81
CA ALA A 724 11.93 20.75 -9.00
C ALA A 724 10.78 21.29 -8.14
N THR A 725 11.09 22.22 -7.22
CA THR A 725 10.12 22.74 -6.25
C THR A 725 9.97 24.26 -6.33
N GLY A 726 8.76 24.72 -6.01
CA GLY A 726 8.40 26.13 -5.90
C GLY A 726 7.57 26.66 -7.09
N TRP A 727 7.12 25.79 -7.99
CA TRP A 727 6.26 26.21 -9.10
C TRP A 727 4.90 26.71 -8.58
N GLY A 728 4.42 27.83 -9.14
CA GLY A 728 3.15 28.44 -8.71
C GLY A 728 3.12 28.93 -7.24
N ALA A 729 4.24 28.89 -6.51
CA ALA A 729 4.30 29.40 -5.13
C ALA A 729 3.99 30.90 -5.10
N THR A 730 3.04 31.31 -4.25
CA THR A 730 2.62 32.72 -4.08
C THR A 730 3.32 33.43 -2.93
N SER A 731 4.04 32.68 -2.08
CA SER A 731 4.79 33.18 -0.94
C SER A 731 6.06 32.36 -0.73
N ASP A 732 6.97 32.90 0.07
CA ASP A 732 8.15 32.17 0.54
C ASP A 732 7.73 30.98 1.41
N PHE A 733 8.57 29.93 1.43
CA PHE A 733 8.28 28.70 2.14
C PHE A 733 9.54 28.06 2.73
N THR A 734 9.36 27.23 3.75
CA THR A 734 10.46 26.57 4.48
C THR A 734 10.31 25.06 4.38
N PHE A 735 11.42 24.40 4.08
CA PHE A 735 11.58 22.96 4.20
C PHE A 735 12.67 22.67 5.24
N ALA A 736 12.25 22.17 6.39
CA ALA A 736 13.14 21.72 7.47
C ALA A 736 13.59 20.27 7.31
N GLY A 737 13.08 19.59 6.28
CA GLY A 737 13.45 18.24 5.95
C GLY A 737 14.77 18.12 5.22
N VAL A 738 15.05 16.91 4.72
CA VAL A 738 16.35 16.56 4.17
C VAL A 738 16.23 15.78 2.87
N PHE A 739 17.18 16.02 1.96
CA PHE A 739 17.41 15.16 0.80
C PHE A 739 18.49 14.14 1.18
N SER A 740 18.18 12.85 1.03
CA SER A 740 19.11 11.77 1.37
C SER A 740 19.07 10.67 0.32
N GLY A 741 20.23 10.05 0.06
CA GLY A 741 20.34 8.90 -0.82
C GLY A 741 20.78 7.65 -0.07
N THR A 742 20.26 6.50 -0.48
CA THR A 742 20.70 5.19 0.01
C THR A 742 21.16 4.35 -1.19
N GLY A 743 22.28 3.62 -1.07
CA GLY A 743 22.71 2.66 -2.09
C GLY A 743 23.35 3.26 -3.34
N GLY A 744 23.98 4.43 -3.21
CA GLY A 744 24.65 5.11 -4.33
C GLY A 744 23.72 5.91 -5.23
N ARG A 745 22.41 5.88 -4.98
CA ARG A 745 21.40 6.68 -5.70
C ARG A 745 21.06 7.92 -4.90
N GLN A 746 21.10 9.09 -5.54
CA GLN A 746 21.08 10.38 -4.87
C GLN A 746 20.00 11.28 -5.50
N PRO A 747 19.04 11.79 -4.72
CA PRO A 747 18.04 12.70 -5.26
C PRO A 747 18.69 14.04 -5.59
N ASN A 748 18.33 14.65 -6.70
CA ASN A 748 18.79 15.99 -7.10
C ASN A 748 17.73 17.04 -6.76
N LEU A 749 18.15 18.27 -6.48
CA LEU A 749 17.26 19.39 -6.14
C LEU A 749 17.32 20.49 -7.20
N GLN A 750 16.16 20.92 -7.70
CA GLN A 750 16.04 22.12 -8.50
C GLN A 750 15.09 23.13 -7.85
N LYS A 751 15.56 24.36 -7.63
CA LYS A 751 14.71 25.47 -7.20
C LYS A 751 14.18 26.24 -8.41
N ILE A 752 12.86 26.35 -8.51
CA ILE A 752 12.13 27.08 -9.56
C ILE A 752 11.09 28.03 -8.93
N GLY A 753 10.48 28.89 -9.74
CA GLY A 753 9.55 29.92 -9.29
C GLY A 753 10.24 31.11 -8.62
N PRO A 754 9.57 32.28 -8.58
CA PRO A 754 10.19 33.54 -8.15
C PRO A 754 10.40 33.68 -6.64
N THR A 755 9.72 32.88 -5.81
CA THR A 755 9.76 32.99 -4.34
C THR A 755 11.05 32.44 -3.72
N ARG A 756 11.28 32.73 -2.44
CA ARG A 756 12.35 32.16 -1.62
C ARG A 756 11.92 30.80 -1.03
N MET A 757 12.84 29.84 -1.07
CA MET A 757 12.78 28.59 -0.30
C MET A 757 13.89 28.61 0.75
N ASP A 758 13.54 28.43 2.02
CA ASP A 758 14.50 28.20 3.11
C ASP A 758 14.67 26.69 3.35
N LEU A 759 15.87 26.16 3.10
CA LEU A 759 16.27 24.80 3.43
C LEU A 759 17.01 24.81 4.77
N THR A 760 16.34 24.36 5.83
CA THR A 760 16.86 24.47 7.21
C THR A 760 17.32 23.14 7.81
N GLY A 761 17.11 22.02 7.11
CA GLY A 761 17.61 20.70 7.48
C GLY A 761 18.96 20.36 6.86
N THR A 762 19.63 19.32 7.38
CA THR A 762 20.92 18.82 6.88
C THR A 762 20.71 17.79 5.77
N SER A 763 20.83 18.19 4.51
CA SER A 763 20.71 17.27 3.37
C SER A 763 22.02 16.53 3.11
N THR A 764 21.96 15.19 3.07
CA THR A 764 23.13 14.31 2.86
C THR A 764 23.24 13.79 1.42
N SER A 765 22.30 14.15 0.54
CA SER A 765 22.36 13.77 -0.87
C SER A 765 23.63 14.28 -1.53
N THR A 766 24.33 13.40 -2.24
CA THR A 766 25.50 13.78 -3.07
C THR A 766 25.16 13.98 -4.54
N GLY A 767 23.88 14.18 -4.87
CA GLY A 767 23.42 14.54 -6.22
C GLY A 767 23.81 15.97 -6.60
N ASP A 768 23.14 16.53 -7.60
CA ASP A 768 23.27 17.91 -8.05
C ASP A 768 22.19 18.82 -7.44
N MET A 769 22.54 20.09 -7.27
CA MET A 769 21.63 21.17 -6.88
C MET A 769 21.64 22.28 -7.95
N LEU A 770 20.47 22.68 -8.43
CA LEU A 770 20.29 23.74 -9.41
C LEU A 770 19.33 24.82 -8.91
N VAL A 771 19.78 26.06 -8.86
CA VAL A 771 18.92 27.21 -8.53
C VAL A 771 18.62 27.98 -9.81
N ASN A 772 17.47 27.71 -10.42
CA ASN A 772 17.09 28.32 -11.70
C ASN A 772 16.37 29.66 -11.50
N GLN A 773 15.46 29.76 -10.53
CA GLN A 773 14.65 30.96 -10.28
C GLN A 773 14.45 31.22 -8.79
N GLY A 774 14.26 32.49 -8.44
CA GLY A 774 14.03 32.91 -7.06
C GLY A 774 15.26 32.72 -6.18
N THR A 775 15.04 32.57 -4.87
CA THR A 775 16.12 32.34 -3.90
C THR A 775 16.01 30.95 -3.30
N LEU A 776 17.12 30.20 -3.26
CA LEU A 776 17.29 29.06 -2.36
C LEU A 776 18.21 29.51 -1.24
N ALA A 777 17.73 29.50 0.00
CA ALA A 777 18.48 29.90 1.18
C ALA A 777 18.81 28.68 2.03
N LEU A 778 20.10 28.42 2.25
CA LEU A 778 20.57 27.49 3.27
C LEU A 778 20.65 28.26 4.58
N SER A 779 19.71 28.05 5.49
CA SER A 779 19.50 28.89 6.68
C SER A 779 19.23 28.06 7.94
N GLY A 780 19.09 28.69 9.10
CA GLY A 780 18.94 27.97 10.38
C GLY A 780 20.21 27.25 10.85
N ALA A 781 20.11 26.58 12.00
CA ALA A 781 21.24 25.89 12.64
C ALA A 781 21.69 24.61 11.88
N ALA A 782 20.76 23.97 11.17
CA ALA A 782 21.00 22.72 10.45
C ALA A 782 20.97 22.85 8.91
N GLY A 783 20.72 24.04 8.34
CA GLY A 783 20.65 24.25 6.88
C GLY A 783 21.99 24.10 6.19
N LYS A 784 22.38 22.85 5.96
CA LYS A 784 23.57 22.42 5.25
C LYS A 784 23.19 21.41 4.19
N THR A 785 24.05 21.26 3.19
CA THR A 785 23.85 20.26 2.14
C THR A 785 25.15 19.61 1.69
N ASP A 786 25.03 18.40 1.16
CA ASP A 786 26.13 17.60 0.61
C ASP A 786 26.05 17.37 -0.90
N PHE A 787 25.29 18.20 -1.65
CA PHE A 787 25.20 18.07 -3.10
C PHE A 787 26.59 18.24 -3.74
N ALA A 788 26.97 17.33 -4.64
CA ALA A 788 28.29 17.30 -5.27
C ALA A 788 28.53 18.51 -6.18
N THR A 789 27.54 18.86 -7.00
CA THR A 789 27.60 20.01 -7.91
C THR A 789 26.50 21.00 -7.59
N VAL A 790 26.87 22.26 -7.41
CA VAL A 790 25.93 23.35 -7.15
C VAL A 790 25.95 24.31 -8.33
N ARG A 791 24.80 24.53 -8.94
CA ARG A 791 24.62 25.36 -10.13
C ARG A 791 23.68 26.51 -9.83
N VAL A 792 24.10 27.74 -10.12
CA VAL A 792 23.27 28.94 -9.92
C VAL A 792 22.97 29.58 -11.27
N GLY A 793 21.76 29.34 -11.77
CA GLY A 793 21.27 29.81 -13.06
C GLY A 793 21.02 31.32 -13.09
N LYS A 794 20.93 31.89 -14.29
CA LYS A 794 20.82 33.35 -14.55
C LYS A 794 19.79 34.11 -13.70
N THR A 795 18.67 33.48 -13.39
CA THR A 795 17.56 34.08 -12.61
C THR A 795 17.48 33.57 -11.17
N GLY A 796 18.46 32.77 -10.74
CA GLY A 796 18.53 32.17 -9.42
C GLY A 796 19.52 32.87 -8.49
N ARG A 797 19.22 32.82 -7.20
CA ARG A 797 20.12 33.22 -6.11
C ARG A 797 20.25 32.09 -5.11
N LEU A 798 21.47 31.65 -4.85
CA LEU A 798 21.80 30.76 -3.74
C LEU A 798 22.34 31.60 -2.59
N LEU A 799 21.63 31.62 -1.47
CA LEU A 799 21.99 32.36 -0.26
C LEU A 799 22.47 31.38 0.82
N LEU A 800 23.69 31.57 1.31
CA LEU A 800 24.25 30.90 2.47
C LEU A 800 24.06 31.83 3.67
N ASP A 801 22.96 31.66 4.39
CA ASP A 801 22.50 32.62 5.39
C ASP A 801 23.05 32.29 6.79
N ASN A 802 24.10 33.00 7.20
CA ASN A 802 24.66 32.87 8.56
C ASN A 802 24.23 34.01 9.50
N SER A 803 23.33 34.87 9.08
CA SER A 803 22.97 36.08 9.85
C SER A 803 22.48 35.76 11.26
N SER A 804 21.65 34.72 11.38
CA SER A 804 21.09 34.26 12.66
C SER A 804 21.89 33.10 13.29
N TYR A 805 22.36 32.15 12.48
CA TYR A 805 23.12 30.99 12.93
C TYR A 805 24.44 30.88 12.17
N ALA A 806 25.55 31.02 12.88
CA ALA A 806 26.88 30.89 12.32
C ALA A 806 27.20 29.42 12.02
N VAL A 807 27.23 29.07 10.74
CA VAL A 807 27.37 27.69 10.29
C VAL A 807 28.44 27.63 9.19
N ASN A 808 29.58 27.01 9.52
CA ASN A 808 30.65 26.79 8.54
C ASN A 808 30.26 25.72 7.51
N ASN A 809 30.69 25.94 6.27
CA ASN A 809 30.54 25.02 5.14
C ASN A 809 29.09 24.56 4.94
N ARG A 810 28.19 25.49 4.63
CA ARG A 810 26.78 25.19 4.33
C ARG A 810 26.63 24.35 3.06
N LEU A 811 27.59 24.41 2.13
CA LEU A 811 27.67 23.54 0.95
C LEU A 811 28.40 22.21 1.21
N GLY A 812 28.75 21.92 2.48
CA GLY A 812 29.41 20.69 2.90
C GLY A 812 30.93 20.88 3.07
N ALA A 813 31.51 20.17 4.04
CA ALA A 813 32.91 20.35 4.46
C ALA A 813 33.94 19.53 3.66
N THR A 814 33.51 18.77 2.66
CA THR A 814 34.39 17.88 1.88
C THR A 814 35.03 18.61 0.70
N ALA A 815 36.31 18.31 0.46
CA ALA A 815 37.11 18.80 -0.67
C ALA A 815 36.65 18.29 -2.06
N ALA A 816 35.36 17.95 -2.21
CA ALA A 816 34.76 17.46 -3.45
C ALA A 816 33.65 18.37 -4.01
N ARG A 817 33.30 19.48 -3.33
CA ARG A 817 32.16 20.33 -3.71
C ARG A 817 32.49 21.31 -4.82
N ASN A 818 31.80 21.19 -5.94
CA ASN A 818 31.99 22.06 -7.10
C ASN A 818 30.85 23.06 -7.22
N VAL A 819 31.19 24.34 -7.38
CA VAL A 819 30.22 25.39 -7.68
C VAL A 819 30.44 25.86 -9.12
N SER A 820 29.35 25.78 -9.88
CA SER A 820 29.28 26.08 -11.31
C SER A 820 28.52 27.36 -11.57
N GLY A 821 29.23 28.33 -12.17
CA GLY A 821 28.62 29.59 -12.55
C GLY A 821 27.72 29.42 -13.78
N GLN A 822 26.45 29.78 -13.67
CA GLN A 822 25.49 29.78 -14.80
C GLN A 822 24.73 31.11 -14.94
N GLY A 823 25.31 32.19 -14.43
CA GLY A 823 24.81 33.56 -14.59
C GLY A 823 24.05 34.11 -13.39
N GLY A 824 23.87 33.34 -12.32
CA GLY A 824 23.13 33.74 -11.13
C GLY A 824 23.99 34.40 -10.03
N VAL A 825 23.45 34.42 -8.81
CA VAL A 825 24.12 34.98 -7.62
C VAL A 825 24.34 33.91 -6.56
N LEU A 826 25.59 33.63 -6.21
CA LEU A 826 25.96 32.92 -4.98
C LEU A 826 26.31 33.97 -3.93
N GLU A 827 25.64 33.95 -2.78
CA GLU A 827 25.89 34.89 -1.70
C GLU A 827 26.18 34.20 -0.39
N LEU A 828 27.28 34.60 0.26
CA LEU A 828 27.58 34.28 1.65
C LEU A 828 27.23 35.49 2.52
N LEU A 829 26.21 35.33 3.37
CA LEU A 829 25.84 36.32 4.37
C LEU A 829 26.50 35.94 5.70
N GLY A 830 27.27 36.88 6.27
CA GLY A 830 28.03 36.69 7.50
C GLY A 830 27.21 36.79 8.78
N ASN A 831 27.84 36.49 9.91
CA ASN A 831 27.25 36.59 11.24
C ASN A 831 27.86 37.77 12.03
N ASN A 832 27.08 38.34 12.96
CA ASN A 832 27.56 39.48 13.75
C ASN A 832 28.51 39.08 14.89
N SER A 833 28.36 37.90 15.48
CA SER A 833 29.10 37.50 16.69
C SER A 833 30.16 36.43 16.45
N THR A 834 29.95 35.53 15.48
CA THR A 834 30.76 34.33 15.30
C THR A 834 31.32 34.26 13.90
N ALA A 835 32.63 33.99 13.77
CA ALA A 835 33.26 33.90 12.47
C ALA A 835 32.68 32.74 11.65
N VAL A 836 32.50 32.95 10.34
CA VAL A 836 32.03 31.95 9.40
C VAL A 836 32.96 31.83 8.20
N THR A 837 33.20 30.59 7.78
CA THR A 837 33.97 30.25 6.59
C THR A 837 33.18 29.26 5.73
N GLU A 838 33.03 29.58 4.45
CA GLU A 838 32.53 28.67 3.43
C GLU A 838 33.71 28.18 2.59
N THR A 839 33.99 26.88 2.62
CA THR A 839 35.03 26.26 1.79
C THR A 839 34.41 25.35 0.75
N ILE A 840 34.81 25.49 -0.51
CA ILE A 840 34.44 24.61 -1.61
C ILE A 840 35.68 24.06 -2.32
N ASN A 841 35.54 22.95 -3.03
CA ASN A 841 36.65 22.38 -3.82
C ASN A 841 36.98 23.25 -5.03
N GLN A 842 35.98 23.50 -5.87
CA GLN A 842 36.21 24.13 -7.16
C GLN A 842 35.16 25.20 -7.47
N LEU A 843 35.62 26.40 -7.80
CA LEU A 843 34.84 27.33 -8.63
C LEU A 843 35.14 26.97 -10.09
N ASN A 844 34.13 26.46 -10.79
CA ASN A 844 34.27 26.12 -12.21
C ASN A 844 33.40 27.04 -13.07
N ASN A 845 33.79 27.19 -14.33
CA ASN A 845 33.09 28.07 -15.29
C ASN A 845 32.23 27.24 -16.24
N GLY A 846 31.81 26.04 -15.80
CA GLY A 846 31.10 25.06 -16.61
C GLY A 846 29.65 24.83 -16.21
N GLY A 847 28.86 24.35 -17.16
CA GLY A 847 27.48 23.90 -16.98
C GLY A 847 26.66 24.09 -18.25
N SER A 848 25.62 23.27 -18.45
CA SER A 848 24.58 23.53 -19.45
C SER A 848 23.33 24.04 -18.74
N PRO A 849 22.73 25.19 -19.14
CA PRO A 849 23.21 26.09 -20.18
C PRO A 849 24.48 26.85 -19.75
N VAL A 850 25.27 27.29 -20.73
CA VAL A 850 26.45 28.13 -20.49
C VAL A 850 25.96 29.52 -20.07
N GLY A 851 26.38 29.98 -18.89
CA GLY A 851 25.92 31.22 -18.30
C GLY A 851 26.69 32.45 -18.78
N SER A 852 26.11 33.63 -18.60
CA SER A 852 26.78 34.92 -18.85
C SER A 852 27.67 35.32 -17.66
N LYS A 853 27.21 36.24 -16.82
CA LYS A 853 27.94 36.81 -15.67
C LYS A 853 27.41 36.18 -14.39
N THR A 854 28.20 35.38 -13.68
CA THR A 854 27.85 34.86 -12.35
C THR A 854 28.46 35.74 -11.28
N VAL A 855 27.70 36.05 -10.22
CA VAL A 855 28.17 36.86 -9.10
C VAL A 855 28.45 35.95 -7.91
N LEU A 856 29.65 36.07 -7.33
CA LEU A 856 29.95 35.59 -5.99
C LEU A 856 30.01 36.80 -5.06
N GLN A 857 29.09 36.86 -4.11
CA GLN A 857 28.94 37.95 -3.16
C GLN A 857 29.25 37.49 -1.75
N VAL A 858 30.05 38.26 -1.02
CA VAL A 858 30.25 38.09 0.42
C VAL A 858 29.78 39.36 1.10
N THR A 859 28.73 39.22 1.90
CA THR A 859 28.15 40.29 2.72
C THR A 859 28.53 40.01 4.18
N PRO A 860 29.64 40.56 4.71
CA PRO A 860 30.10 40.23 6.05
C PRO A 860 29.19 40.81 7.15
N GLY A 861 29.09 40.10 8.27
CA GLY A 861 28.62 40.68 9.52
C GLY A 861 29.77 41.35 10.29
N SER A 862 29.57 41.71 11.56
CA SER A 862 30.67 42.21 12.39
C SER A 862 31.76 41.18 12.71
N ALA A 863 31.45 39.88 12.66
CA ALA A 863 32.45 38.82 12.79
C ALA A 863 33.04 38.41 11.43
N THR A 864 34.25 37.86 11.46
CA THR A 864 34.99 37.47 10.25
C THR A 864 34.19 36.51 9.37
N THR A 865 33.97 36.90 8.13
CA THR A 865 33.24 36.13 7.11
C THR A 865 34.18 35.88 5.93
N THR A 866 34.39 34.63 5.55
CA THR A 866 35.31 34.26 4.46
C THR A 866 34.71 33.22 3.52
N PHE A 867 34.91 33.40 2.22
CA PHE A 867 34.67 32.38 1.20
C PHE A 867 36.00 31.88 0.64
N VAL A 868 36.19 30.56 0.58
CA VAL A 868 37.41 29.90 0.11
C VAL A 868 37.06 28.89 -0.98
N ALA A 869 37.70 29.03 -2.15
CA ALA A 869 37.73 27.99 -3.17
C ALA A 869 39.10 27.31 -3.16
N THR A 870 39.18 25.98 -2.99
CA THR A 870 40.48 25.30 -3.08
C THR A 870 41.11 25.54 -4.44
N THR A 871 40.34 25.40 -5.52
CA THR A 871 40.78 25.64 -6.89
C THR A 871 39.77 26.52 -7.63
N ILE A 872 40.25 27.45 -8.45
CA ILE A 872 39.44 28.05 -9.52
C ILE A 872 39.87 27.38 -10.82
N GLU A 873 38.95 26.75 -11.55
CA GLU A 873 39.24 25.98 -12.77
C GLU A 873 40.21 26.69 -13.73
N SER A 874 41.17 25.93 -14.31
CA SER A 874 42.13 26.40 -15.31
C SER A 874 41.66 26.05 -16.73
N TYR A 875 41.86 26.94 -17.71
CA TYR A 875 41.35 26.78 -19.09
C TYR A 875 42.29 26.12 -20.09
N THR A 876 43.35 25.45 -19.64
CA THR A 876 44.35 24.87 -20.54
C THR A 876 43.83 23.68 -21.39
N GLY A 877 42.55 23.30 -21.28
CA GLY A 877 41.93 22.16 -21.96
C GLY A 877 40.58 22.41 -22.65
N GLY A 878 40.28 23.65 -23.09
CA GLY A 878 39.05 23.93 -23.86
C GLY A 878 37.83 24.31 -23.03
N GLY A 879 38.01 25.15 -22.01
CA GLY A 879 36.95 25.49 -21.05
C GLY A 879 35.91 26.52 -21.53
N ARG A 880 34.77 26.47 -20.86
CA ARG A 880 33.45 27.02 -21.20
C ARG A 880 33.29 28.52 -20.88
N SER A 881 32.27 29.16 -21.46
CA SER A 881 32.16 30.62 -21.66
C SER A 881 31.47 31.46 -20.56
N THR A 882 31.84 31.28 -19.28
CA THR A 882 31.23 32.03 -18.14
C THR A 882 32.22 33.01 -17.51
N THR A 883 31.75 34.13 -16.96
CA THR A 883 32.58 35.09 -16.17
C THR A 883 32.11 35.12 -14.71
N TRP A 884 33.05 35.04 -13.76
CA TRP A 884 32.79 35.29 -12.34
C TRP A 884 33.02 36.75 -11.98
N VAL A 885 32.14 37.30 -11.16
CA VAL A 885 32.24 38.67 -10.65
C VAL A 885 32.17 38.64 -9.14
N PHE A 886 33.27 39.02 -8.50
CA PHE A 886 33.41 39.05 -7.06
C PHE A 886 32.89 40.37 -6.49
N ARG A 887 32.03 40.27 -5.49
CA ARG A 887 31.51 41.41 -4.73
C ARG A 887 31.79 41.21 -3.26
N THR A 888 32.70 42.01 -2.73
CA THR A 888 33.08 41.99 -1.32
C THR A 888 33.68 43.34 -0.95
N PRO A 889 33.56 43.78 0.31
CA PRO A 889 34.32 44.91 0.84
C PRO A 889 35.84 44.82 0.56
N ALA A 890 36.41 43.60 0.55
CA ALA A 890 37.83 43.37 0.32
C ALA A 890 38.31 43.72 -1.10
N MET A 891 37.39 43.94 -2.06
CA MET A 891 37.76 44.40 -3.41
C MET A 891 38.45 45.77 -3.42
N ALA A 892 38.29 46.57 -2.35
CA ALA A 892 38.95 47.86 -2.17
C ALA A 892 40.33 47.78 -1.48
N ASN A 893 40.78 46.57 -1.09
CA ASN A 893 42.07 46.40 -0.43
C ASN A 893 43.23 46.86 -1.33
N GLN A 894 44.27 47.42 -0.71
CA GLN A 894 45.49 47.84 -1.39
C GLN A 894 46.47 46.68 -1.57
N PRO A 895 47.40 46.76 -2.55
CA PRO A 895 48.47 45.79 -2.70
C PRO A 895 49.27 45.58 -1.41
N ILE A 896 49.59 44.32 -1.09
CA ILE A 896 50.53 44.03 0.00
C ILE A 896 51.94 44.51 -0.36
N VAL A 897 52.77 44.76 0.65
CA VAL A 897 54.18 45.13 0.45
C VAL A 897 55.06 43.92 0.72
N TYR A 898 55.83 43.48 -0.28
CA TYR A 898 56.88 42.48 -0.09
C TYR A 898 58.12 43.14 0.50
N ASN A 899 58.61 42.56 1.58
CA ASN A 899 59.87 42.95 2.21
C ASN A 899 61.04 42.34 1.44
N ALA A 900 62.25 42.85 1.66
CA ALA A 900 63.47 42.38 0.99
C ALA A 900 63.79 40.90 1.28
N ASP A 901 63.26 40.33 2.37
CA ASP A 901 63.37 38.92 2.76
C ASP A 901 62.25 38.03 2.18
N ASN A 902 61.45 38.56 1.26
CA ASN A 902 60.30 37.89 0.63
C ASN A 902 59.16 37.54 1.61
N THR A 903 59.19 38.06 2.84
CA THR A 903 57.98 38.18 3.68
C THR A 903 57.11 39.31 3.15
N TYR A 904 55.88 39.42 3.64
CA TYR A 904 54.99 40.48 3.21
C TYR A 904 54.28 41.13 4.40
N THR A 905 53.90 42.39 4.24
CA THR A 905 53.12 43.15 5.21
C THR A 905 51.78 43.52 4.59
N VAL A 906 50.69 43.21 5.29
CA VAL A 906 49.33 43.64 4.91
C VAL A 906 49.14 45.08 5.37
N PRO A 907 48.80 46.03 4.47
CA PRO A 907 48.49 47.41 4.84
C PRO A 907 47.41 47.48 5.93
N GLY A 908 47.59 48.34 6.94
CA GLY A 908 46.68 48.42 8.10
C GLY A 908 45.24 48.84 7.77
N GLY A 909 44.97 49.34 6.56
CA GLY A 909 43.63 49.66 6.07
C GLY A 909 42.95 48.52 5.28
N ASN A 910 43.65 47.42 5.02
CA ASN A 910 43.07 46.28 4.31
C ASN A 910 42.10 45.53 5.23
N LEU A 911 40.92 45.25 4.68
CA LEU A 911 39.90 44.49 5.37
C LEU A 911 40.27 43.00 5.38
N THR A 912 40.22 42.39 6.56
CA THR A 912 40.35 40.93 6.77
C THR A 912 38.99 40.24 6.92
N ASN A 913 37.90 41.01 6.94
CA ASN A 913 36.52 40.52 6.98
C ASN A 913 35.86 40.68 5.60
N GLY A 914 35.09 39.68 5.19
CA GLY A 914 34.43 39.62 3.89
C GLY A 914 35.28 38.99 2.80
N LEU A 915 36.39 38.32 3.12
CA LEU A 915 37.34 37.86 2.11
C LEU A 915 36.74 36.83 1.14
N ILE A 916 37.12 36.92 -0.14
CA ILE A 916 37.04 35.82 -1.12
C ILE A 916 38.48 35.40 -1.39
N ARG A 917 38.77 34.10 -1.37
CA ARG A 917 40.13 33.56 -1.58
C ARG A 917 40.14 32.29 -2.40
N ALA A 918 41.28 32.00 -3.01
CA ALA A 918 41.59 30.68 -3.52
C ALA A 918 42.97 30.16 -3.10
N SER A 919 43.07 28.85 -2.82
CA SER A 919 44.37 28.21 -2.59
C SER A 919 45.13 28.02 -3.91
N SER A 920 44.40 27.70 -4.98
CA SER A 920 44.90 27.60 -6.35
C SER A 920 44.03 28.44 -7.29
N PRO A 921 44.27 29.77 -7.40
CA PRO A 921 43.51 30.65 -8.29
C PRO A 921 43.76 30.39 -9.79
N ASN A 922 44.79 29.59 -10.12
CA ASN A 922 45.18 29.26 -11.49
C ASN A 922 45.38 30.50 -12.38
N PHE A 923 45.98 31.56 -11.84
CA PHE A 923 46.36 32.72 -12.64
C PHE A 923 47.35 32.32 -13.73
N TRP A 924 47.19 32.90 -14.92
CA TRP A 924 48.06 32.60 -16.05
C TRP A 924 49.38 33.35 -15.97
N ILE A 925 50.49 32.65 -15.83
CA ILE A 925 51.82 33.25 -15.93
C ILE A 925 52.46 32.63 -17.17
N SER A 926 52.37 33.32 -18.29
CA SER A 926 53.28 33.08 -19.41
C SER A 926 54.69 33.34 -18.88
N SER A 927 55.59 32.35 -19.01
CA SER A 927 56.96 32.40 -18.51
C SER A 927 57.70 33.69 -18.91
N GLY A 928 58.13 34.47 -17.91
CA GLY A 928 59.22 35.46 -17.97
C GLY A 928 58.86 36.89 -18.41
N ILE A 929 59.17 37.88 -17.55
CA ILE A 929 59.90 39.07 -18.03
C ILE A 929 61.35 38.57 -18.25
N ASP A 930 61.79 38.50 -19.51
CA ASP A 930 63.16 38.16 -19.94
C ASP A 930 63.73 36.79 -19.55
N GLN A 931 63.07 35.67 -19.90
CA GLN A 931 63.77 34.35 -20.00
C GLN A 931 63.42 33.60 -21.31
N PRO A 932 64.42 33.27 -22.16
CA PRO A 932 64.28 32.28 -23.22
C PRO A 932 64.53 30.89 -22.63
N GLY A 933 63.48 30.07 -22.48
CA GLY A 933 63.64 28.66 -22.12
C GLY A 933 62.37 28.00 -21.61
N TRP A 934 61.87 27.03 -22.36
CA TRP A 934 60.77 26.12 -22.00
C TRP A 934 61.13 25.34 -20.72
N VAL A 935 60.46 25.62 -19.59
CA VAL A 935 60.58 24.81 -18.37
C VAL A 935 59.54 23.67 -18.44
N PRO A 936 59.94 22.40 -18.23
CA PRO A 936 59.02 21.26 -18.30
C PRO A 936 58.00 21.24 -17.16
N ALA A 937 56.95 20.45 -17.37
CA ALA A 937 55.73 20.28 -16.59
C ALA A 937 55.87 19.75 -15.13
N SER A 938 56.93 20.11 -14.38
CA SER A 938 57.09 19.76 -12.97
C SER A 938 56.56 20.87 -12.04
N GLY A 939 55.24 21.03 -11.97
CA GLY A 939 54.46 21.32 -10.76
C GLY A 939 54.77 22.51 -9.84
N GLN A 940 55.80 23.33 -10.07
CA GLN A 940 56.17 24.43 -9.20
C GLN A 940 56.18 25.74 -9.99
N ILE A 941 54.98 26.30 -10.18
CA ILE A 941 54.83 27.67 -10.67
C ILE A 941 55.28 28.58 -9.52
N ILE A 942 56.52 29.05 -9.55
CA ILE A 942 56.94 30.22 -8.78
C ILE A 942 56.14 31.37 -9.37
N GLY A 943 54.98 31.65 -8.77
CA GLY A 943 54.24 32.86 -9.09
C GLY A 943 55.17 34.04 -8.91
N ILE A 944 55.19 34.96 -9.87
CA ILE A 944 55.58 36.32 -9.54
C ILE A 944 54.50 36.75 -8.54
N ALA A 945 54.81 36.61 -7.25
CA ALA A 945 54.18 37.33 -6.17
C ALA A 945 54.01 38.76 -6.67
N GLY A 946 52.77 39.25 -6.76
CA GLY A 946 52.49 40.55 -7.37
C GLY A 946 53.39 41.60 -6.73
N ALA A 947 54.40 42.09 -7.45
CA ALA A 947 55.24 43.14 -6.92
C ALA A 947 54.38 44.40 -6.87
N ALA A 948 54.15 44.91 -5.67
CA ALA A 948 53.29 46.06 -5.42
C ALA A 948 53.60 47.21 -6.39
N GLY A 949 52.57 47.76 -7.04
CA GLY A 949 52.72 48.89 -7.95
C GLY A 949 53.45 48.57 -9.27
N THR A 950 53.54 47.28 -9.64
CA THR A 950 54.08 46.87 -10.94
C THR A 950 52.98 46.37 -11.88
N PRO A 951 53.09 46.62 -13.19
CA PRO A 951 52.07 46.23 -14.16
C PRO A 951 52.05 44.73 -14.49
N VAL A 952 52.62 43.86 -13.66
CA VAL A 952 52.73 42.40 -13.89
C VAL A 952 51.96 41.54 -12.89
N ALA A 953 51.11 42.17 -12.08
CA ALA A 953 50.28 41.48 -11.11
C ALA A 953 49.46 40.33 -11.75
N PRO A 954 49.37 39.16 -11.08
CA PRO A 954 48.68 38.01 -11.62
C PRO A 954 47.16 38.19 -11.67
N SER A 955 46.59 37.87 -12.82
CA SER A 955 45.21 38.17 -13.20
C SER A 955 44.72 37.23 -14.29
N ARG A 956 43.40 37.23 -14.52
CA ARG A 956 42.69 36.42 -15.53
C ARG A 956 41.56 37.22 -16.17
N GLY A 957 41.20 36.87 -17.41
CA GLY A 957 40.11 37.54 -18.13
C GLY A 957 38.72 37.12 -17.66
N ASP A 958 38.52 35.92 -17.16
CA ASP A 958 37.21 35.38 -16.79
C ASP A 958 36.76 35.73 -15.37
N ILE A 959 37.58 36.48 -14.61
CA ILE A 959 37.30 36.87 -13.23
C ILE A 959 37.40 38.39 -13.10
N LEU A 960 36.31 39.01 -12.65
CA LEU A 960 36.24 40.43 -12.35
C LEU A 960 35.89 40.66 -10.88
N GLY A 961 36.11 41.88 -10.41
CA GLY A 961 35.70 42.37 -9.11
C GLY A 961 34.85 43.63 -9.25
N VAL A 962 34.12 43.98 -8.19
CA VAL A 962 33.40 45.26 -8.08
C VAL A 962 33.88 45.99 -6.84
N HIS A 963 34.33 47.23 -7.01
CA HIS A 963 34.70 48.09 -5.91
C HIS A 963 33.45 48.41 -5.08
N PRO A 964 33.46 48.18 -3.75
CA PRO A 964 32.25 48.22 -2.92
C PRO A 964 31.62 49.61 -2.83
N THR A 965 32.41 50.69 -2.89
CA THR A 965 31.92 52.08 -2.76
C THR A 965 31.74 52.80 -4.09
N THR A 966 32.68 52.67 -5.03
CA THR A 966 32.63 53.37 -6.33
C THR A 966 31.82 52.61 -7.38
N GLY A 967 31.54 51.31 -7.16
CA GLY A 967 30.90 50.45 -8.15
C GLY A 967 31.78 50.14 -9.37
N GLN A 968 33.04 50.59 -9.38
CA GLN A 968 33.99 50.33 -10.45
C GLN A 968 34.21 48.83 -10.64
N ILE A 969 34.22 48.38 -11.88
CA ILE A 969 34.48 46.98 -12.22
C ILE A 969 35.87 46.87 -12.80
N GLY A 970 36.61 45.84 -12.43
CA GLY A 970 37.99 45.65 -12.83
C GLY A 970 38.42 44.20 -12.80
N PHE A 971 39.60 43.93 -13.35
CA PHE A 971 40.26 42.65 -13.19
C PHE A 971 40.77 42.49 -11.75
N VAL A 972 40.84 41.26 -11.29
CA VAL A 972 41.26 40.94 -9.92
C VAL A 972 42.60 40.24 -9.89
N THR A 973 43.29 40.41 -8.76
CA THR A 973 44.50 39.67 -8.36
C THR A 973 44.29 39.12 -6.95
N GLN A 974 45.10 38.14 -6.58
CA GLN A 974 45.27 37.70 -5.20
C GLN A 974 46.77 37.69 -4.91
N ASP A 975 47.20 38.55 -3.99
CA ASP A 975 48.63 38.82 -3.79
C ASP A 975 49.35 37.62 -3.17
N VAL A 976 48.73 36.95 -2.20
CA VAL A 976 49.25 35.71 -1.58
C VAL A 976 48.23 34.60 -1.73
N ASN A 977 48.67 33.49 -2.31
CA ASN A 977 47.87 32.27 -2.38
C ASN A 977 47.78 31.62 -0.99
N ASN A 978 46.59 31.12 -0.65
CA ASN A 978 46.38 30.33 0.57
C ASN A 978 46.69 31.03 1.91
N ASP A 979 46.54 32.37 1.99
CA ASP A 979 46.72 33.10 3.25
C ASP A 979 45.40 33.45 3.94
N SER A 980 45.37 33.36 5.28
CA SER A 980 44.18 33.65 6.08
C SER A 980 43.77 35.13 6.17
N ASN A 981 44.65 36.05 5.79
CA ASN A 981 44.46 37.50 5.94
C ASN A 981 44.38 38.25 4.60
N VAL A 982 44.67 37.58 3.48
CA VAL A 982 44.72 38.18 2.14
C VAL A 982 43.73 37.49 1.24
N GLY A 983 42.90 38.27 0.53
CA GLY A 983 41.98 37.74 -0.48
C GLY A 983 42.14 38.42 -1.81
N PHE A 984 41.21 38.10 -2.72
CA PHE A 984 41.13 38.81 -4.00
C PHE A 984 40.90 40.30 -3.76
N ARG A 985 41.48 41.12 -4.62
CA ARG A 985 41.25 42.56 -4.71
C ARG A 985 41.28 43.01 -6.17
N LEU A 986 40.79 44.21 -6.43
CA LEU A 986 40.96 44.83 -7.75
C LEU A 986 42.43 45.16 -8.02
N LEU A 987 42.82 45.08 -9.29
CA LEU A 987 44.04 45.73 -9.76
C LEU A 987 43.92 47.24 -9.55
N THR A 988 44.94 47.82 -8.93
CA THR A 988 45.06 49.27 -8.77
C THR A 988 45.58 49.92 -10.04
N ASP A 989 45.40 51.22 -10.18
CA ASP A 989 45.86 51.97 -11.38
C ASP A 989 47.38 51.84 -11.60
N GLY A 990 48.17 51.74 -10.52
CA GLY A 990 49.63 51.52 -10.61
C GLY A 990 50.03 50.12 -11.09
N GLU A 991 49.10 49.18 -11.15
CA GLU A 991 49.30 47.82 -11.66
C GLU A 991 48.86 47.66 -13.13
N TYR A 992 48.60 48.79 -13.80
CA TYR A 992 48.42 48.86 -15.23
C TYR A 992 49.53 49.70 -15.88
N ALA A 993 50.09 49.20 -16.97
CA ALA A 993 50.95 49.98 -17.84
C ALA A 993 50.08 50.90 -18.71
N SER A 994 50.44 52.17 -18.80
CA SER A 994 49.78 53.14 -19.69
C SER A 994 50.26 53.07 -21.15
N TYR A 995 51.03 52.04 -21.50
CA TYR A 995 51.65 51.86 -22.81
C TYR A 995 51.64 50.38 -23.22
N ILE A 996 51.76 50.13 -24.52
CA ILE A 996 51.99 48.81 -25.09
C ILE A 996 53.33 48.81 -25.81
N ARG A 997 54.11 47.75 -25.64
CA ARG A 997 55.40 47.55 -26.32
C ARG A 997 55.18 46.80 -27.65
N PRO A 998 55.44 47.41 -28.81
CA PRO A 998 55.29 46.74 -30.10
C PRO A 998 56.24 45.54 -30.24
N ASN A 999 55.76 44.47 -30.90
CA ASN A 999 56.52 43.27 -31.24
C ASN A 999 57.27 42.60 -30.07
N MET A 1000 56.67 42.63 -28.87
CA MET A 1000 57.21 41.97 -27.68
C MET A 1000 56.13 41.13 -27.01
N ARG A 1001 56.56 40.00 -26.44
CA ARG A 1001 55.76 39.24 -25.49
C ARG A 1001 55.96 39.82 -24.10
N THR A 1002 54.98 40.60 -23.64
CA THR A 1002 55.01 41.25 -22.34
C THR A 1002 53.91 40.68 -21.45
N ASN A 1003 54.20 40.49 -20.17
CA ASN A 1003 53.18 40.09 -19.19
C ASN A 1003 52.50 41.31 -18.54
N LEU A 1004 52.41 42.44 -19.27
CA LEU A 1004 51.86 43.69 -18.76
C LEU A 1004 50.33 43.67 -18.76
N ASN A 1005 49.71 43.96 -17.62
CA ASN A 1005 48.34 44.46 -17.59
C ASN A 1005 48.37 45.88 -18.16
N VAL A 1006 47.55 46.18 -19.15
CA VAL A 1006 47.56 47.49 -19.84
C VAL A 1006 46.27 48.22 -19.58
N TRP A 1007 46.36 49.52 -19.28
CA TRP A 1007 45.21 50.43 -19.24
C TRP A 1007 45.45 51.59 -20.21
N LEU A 1008 44.58 51.69 -21.21
CA LEU A 1008 44.60 52.77 -22.19
C LEU A 1008 43.60 53.85 -21.74
N PRO A 1009 44.07 55.02 -21.28
CA PRO A 1009 43.19 56.18 -21.12
C PRO A 1009 42.69 56.68 -22.49
N ALA A 1010 41.83 57.69 -22.49
CA ALA A 1010 41.35 58.28 -23.74
C ALA A 1010 42.52 58.76 -24.63
N GLY A 1011 42.51 58.42 -25.91
CA GLY A 1011 43.61 58.69 -26.83
C GLY A 1011 43.81 57.58 -27.87
N THR A 1012 44.71 57.80 -28.83
CA THR A 1012 45.06 56.81 -29.85
C THR A 1012 46.41 56.15 -29.55
N TYR A 1013 46.42 54.81 -29.59
CA TYR A 1013 47.58 53.97 -29.29
C TYR A 1013 47.83 53.04 -30.47
N THR A 1014 49.09 52.81 -30.84
CA THR A 1014 49.43 51.96 -31.99
C THR A 1014 50.33 50.82 -31.55
N VAL A 1015 50.05 49.62 -32.04
CA VAL A 1015 50.85 48.42 -31.85
C VAL A 1015 51.14 47.77 -33.20
N SER A 1016 52.31 47.15 -33.31
CA SER A 1016 52.76 46.48 -34.53
C SER A 1016 53.55 45.21 -34.19
N GLY A 1017 53.66 44.31 -35.15
CA GLY A 1017 54.33 43.03 -34.99
C GLY A 1017 53.50 41.97 -34.26
N ASN A 1018 54.15 41.01 -33.63
CA ASN A 1018 53.50 40.05 -32.73
C ASN A 1018 53.56 40.57 -31.30
N THR A 1019 52.61 41.40 -30.90
CA THR A 1019 52.55 41.97 -29.55
C THR A 1019 51.70 41.09 -28.65
N GLU A 1020 52.26 40.65 -27.53
CA GLU A 1020 51.49 39.98 -26.49
C GLU A 1020 51.50 40.83 -25.21
N ILE A 1021 50.33 41.01 -24.62
CA ILE A 1021 50.13 41.68 -23.32
C ILE A 1021 49.46 40.69 -22.39
N ARG A 1022 49.23 41.04 -21.13
CA ARG A 1022 48.45 40.19 -20.21
C ARG A 1022 46.96 40.39 -20.39
N LEU A 1023 46.46 41.55 -19.97
CA LEU A 1023 45.06 41.99 -20.04
C LEU A 1023 45.00 43.40 -20.63
N LEU A 1024 43.85 43.77 -21.18
CA LEU A 1024 43.61 45.12 -21.69
C LEU A 1024 42.41 45.75 -20.99
N ARG A 1025 42.60 46.94 -20.42
CA ARG A 1025 41.54 47.83 -19.95
C ARG A 1025 41.54 49.09 -20.82
N MET A 1026 40.38 49.58 -21.22
CA MET A 1026 40.24 50.76 -22.06
C MET A 1026 39.24 51.74 -21.45
N SER A 1027 39.63 53.00 -21.35
CA SER A 1027 38.74 54.08 -20.96
C SER A 1027 37.86 54.51 -22.14
N PRO A 1028 36.70 55.17 -21.90
CA PRO A 1028 35.96 55.83 -22.96
C PRO A 1028 36.86 56.76 -23.78
N GLY A 1029 36.75 56.71 -25.11
CA GLY A 1029 37.57 57.49 -26.05
C GLY A 1029 38.95 56.90 -26.36
N ALA A 1030 39.32 55.73 -25.81
CA ALA A 1030 40.54 55.02 -26.19
C ALA A 1030 40.38 54.34 -27.56
N VAL A 1031 41.38 54.51 -28.43
CA VAL A 1031 41.49 53.90 -29.75
C VAL A 1031 42.80 53.12 -29.82
N LEU A 1032 42.74 51.83 -30.16
CA LEU A 1032 43.91 50.97 -30.33
C LEU A 1032 44.03 50.51 -31.79
N ASP A 1033 45.15 50.85 -32.42
CA ASP A 1033 45.48 50.59 -33.82
C ASP A 1033 46.49 49.44 -33.94
N ILE A 1034 46.06 48.30 -34.46
CA ILE A 1034 46.92 47.12 -34.72
C ILE A 1034 47.39 47.18 -36.18
N THR A 1035 48.59 47.68 -36.44
CA THR A 1035 49.04 48.02 -37.80
C THR A 1035 50.43 47.47 -38.14
N GLY A 1036 50.74 47.32 -39.43
CA GLY A 1036 52.03 46.83 -39.93
C GLY A 1036 52.10 45.30 -40.04
N VAL A 1037 53.31 44.75 -40.12
CA VAL A 1037 53.57 43.30 -40.22
C VAL A 1037 54.43 42.77 -39.07
N VAL A 1038 54.30 41.49 -38.76
CA VAL A 1038 55.22 40.72 -37.91
C VAL A 1038 56.60 40.70 -38.58
N PRO A 1039 57.65 41.21 -37.93
CA PRO A 1039 59.00 41.17 -38.47
C PRO A 1039 59.40 39.75 -38.87
N LEU A 1040 60.09 39.62 -40.00
CA LEU A 1040 60.66 38.38 -40.54
C LEU A 1040 59.67 37.33 -41.10
N THR A 1041 58.35 37.51 -40.95
CA THR A 1041 57.37 36.51 -41.42
C THR A 1041 56.34 37.06 -42.42
N ASN A 1042 56.34 38.37 -42.68
CA ASN A 1042 55.34 39.11 -43.47
C ASN A 1042 53.88 38.86 -43.03
N SER A 1043 53.67 38.23 -41.87
CA SER A 1043 52.34 37.99 -41.33
C SER A 1043 51.75 39.32 -40.85
N PRO A 1044 50.44 39.56 -40.95
CA PRO A 1044 49.87 40.81 -40.46
C PRO A 1044 50.04 40.96 -38.95
N SER A 1045 50.20 42.19 -38.47
CA SER A 1045 50.39 42.45 -37.03
C SER A 1045 49.19 41.99 -36.21
N GLN A 1046 49.48 41.49 -35.01
CA GLN A 1046 48.47 41.03 -34.08
C GLN A 1046 48.73 41.52 -32.66
N LEU A 1047 47.65 41.79 -31.93
CA LEU A 1047 47.66 41.88 -30.47
C LEU A 1047 47.10 40.59 -29.89
N ALA A 1048 47.82 39.97 -28.97
CA ALA A 1048 47.35 38.80 -28.25
C ALA A 1048 47.41 39.00 -26.73
N PRO A 1049 46.27 39.17 -26.04
CA PRO A 1049 46.28 39.12 -24.59
C PRO A 1049 46.51 37.66 -24.15
N THR A 1050 47.61 37.45 -23.45
CA THR A 1050 48.03 36.16 -22.91
C THR A 1050 47.05 35.64 -21.89
N ALA A 1051 46.39 36.52 -21.11
CA ALA A 1051 45.16 36.26 -20.36
C ALA A 1051 44.02 37.00 -21.09
N PRO A 1052 43.23 36.34 -21.96
CA PRO A 1052 42.41 36.94 -23.01
C PRO A 1052 41.17 37.69 -22.48
N GLY A 1053 41.37 38.70 -21.65
CA GLY A 1053 40.35 39.58 -21.09
C GLY A 1053 40.56 41.02 -21.54
N ILE A 1054 39.48 41.61 -22.04
CA ILE A 1054 39.42 43.01 -22.48
C ILE A 1054 38.25 43.66 -21.74
N LEU A 1055 38.53 44.72 -20.99
CA LEU A 1055 37.56 45.47 -20.22
C LEU A 1055 37.43 46.88 -20.77
N VAL A 1056 36.20 47.31 -21.08
CA VAL A 1056 35.90 48.70 -21.43
C VAL A 1056 35.14 49.33 -20.27
N ASP A 1057 35.71 50.40 -19.72
CA ASP A 1057 35.13 51.16 -18.62
C ASP A 1057 33.80 51.81 -19.03
N ALA A 1058 32.88 51.97 -18.08
CA ALA A 1058 31.58 52.59 -18.34
C ALA A 1058 31.70 54.07 -18.75
N GLY A 1059 30.72 54.57 -19.51
CA GLY A 1059 30.57 56.01 -19.80
C GLY A 1059 30.94 56.47 -21.21
N GLY A 1060 31.19 55.57 -22.15
CA GLY A 1060 31.35 55.90 -23.57
C GLY A 1060 31.94 54.76 -24.40
N THR A 1061 32.48 55.08 -25.57
CA THR A 1061 32.94 54.08 -26.57
C THR A 1061 34.47 53.99 -26.62
N ALA A 1062 35.00 52.77 -26.66
CA ALA A 1062 36.38 52.46 -27.03
C ALA A 1062 36.42 51.77 -28.40
N THR A 1063 37.53 51.90 -29.14
CA THR A 1063 37.68 51.31 -30.48
C THR A 1063 38.97 50.49 -30.58
N ILE A 1064 38.89 49.28 -31.12
CA ILE A 1064 40.06 48.48 -31.51
C ILE A 1064 39.98 48.27 -33.02
N ARG A 1065 40.92 48.84 -33.77
CA ARG A 1065 40.96 48.76 -35.25
C ARG A 1065 42.29 48.22 -35.74
N GLY A 1066 42.31 47.65 -36.94
CA GLY A 1066 43.54 47.13 -37.55
C GLY A 1066 43.44 45.66 -37.96
N THR A 1067 44.56 44.93 -37.94
CA THR A 1067 44.63 43.58 -38.52
C THR A 1067 44.06 42.49 -37.64
N TYR A 1068 44.79 41.98 -36.63
CA TYR A 1068 44.32 40.84 -35.83
C TYR A 1068 44.31 41.10 -34.32
N LEU A 1069 43.18 40.78 -33.68
CA LEU A 1069 43.09 40.60 -32.23
C LEU A 1069 42.95 39.10 -31.95
N ASN A 1070 43.94 38.50 -31.29
CA ASN A 1070 44.06 37.05 -31.16
C ASN A 1070 44.01 36.61 -29.70
N SER A 1071 43.25 35.57 -29.33
CA SER A 1071 43.47 34.89 -28.05
C SER A 1071 44.76 34.08 -28.15
N CYS A 1072 45.72 34.25 -27.22
CA CYS A 1072 47.04 33.60 -27.28
C CYS A 1072 47.04 32.12 -27.74
N TRP A 1073 48.15 31.68 -28.34
CA TRP A 1073 48.34 30.36 -28.97
C TRP A 1073 48.26 29.15 -28.03
N ALA A 1074 47.89 29.33 -26.76
CA ALA A 1074 47.51 28.22 -25.91
C ALA A 1074 46.26 27.57 -26.52
N ALA A 1075 46.40 26.31 -26.97
CA ALA A 1075 45.32 25.59 -27.63
C ALA A 1075 44.03 25.69 -26.78
N SER A 1076 43.00 26.33 -27.34
CA SER A 1076 41.63 26.43 -26.79
C SER A 1076 41.31 27.59 -25.81
N ALA A 1077 42.02 28.73 -25.86
CA ALA A 1077 41.67 29.92 -25.06
C ALA A 1077 40.44 30.70 -25.61
N SER A 1078 39.49 31.04 -24.73
CA SER A 1078 38.34 31.92 -25.04
C SER A 1078 38.70 33.40 -24.88
N LEU A 1079 38.17 34.28 -25.72
CA LEU A 1079 38.37 35.73 -25.63
C LEU A 1079 37.20 36.42 -24.93
N TYR A 1080 37.46 37.05 -23.79
CA TYR A 1080 36.48 37.72 -22.94
C TYR A 1080 36.46 39.22 -23.20
N PHE A 1081 35.30 39.72 -23.61
CA PHE A 1081 34.99 41.14 -23.76
C PHE A 1081 34.00 41.56 -22.65
N HIS A 1082 34.46 42.43 -21.77
CA HIS A 1082 33.67 43.02 -20.70
C HIS A 1082 33.31 44.46 -21.08
N THR A 1083 32.20 44.62 -21.80
CA THR A 1083 31.71 45.90 -22.30
C THR A 1083 30.81 46.57 -21.26
N TYR A 1084 31.41 47.28 -20.30
CA TYR A 1084 30.68 48.20 -19.43
C TYR A 1084 30.57 49.60 -20.05
N GLY A 1085 31.51 49.98 -20.91
CA GLY A 1085 31.31 50.93 -22.00
C GLY A 1085 31.13 50.20 -23.34
N ASP A 1086 30.82 50.95 -24.40
CA ASP A 1086 30.67 50.39 -25.74
C ASP A 1086 32.04 50.06 -26.35
N LEU A 1087 32.13 48.95 -27.09
CA LEU A 1087 33.34 48.56 -27.82
C LEU A 1087 33.06 48.44 -29.31
N ASN A 1088 33.72 49.28 -30.11
CA ASN A 1088 33.80 49.13 -31.56
C ASN A 1088 35.00 48.25 -31.92
N MET A 1089 34.71 47.08 -32.49
CA MET A 1089 35.69 46.12 -32.98
C MET A 1089 35.81 46.25 -34.50
N GLU A 1090 36.85 46.94 -34.94
CA GLU A 1090 37.26 47.16 -36.32
C GLU A 1090 38.46 46.28 -36.73
N ALA A 1091 39.01 45.49 -35.80
CA ALA A 1091 40.06 44.49 -36.07
C ALA A 1091 39.47 43.08 -36.24
N ALA A 1092 40.12 42.23 -37.05
CA ALA A 1092 39.67 40.86 -37.20
C ALA A 1092 39.94 40.06 -35.90
N VAL A 1093 38.89 39.54 -35.29
CA VAL A 1093 38.99 38.78 -34.02
C VAL A 1093 39.20 37.31 -34.31
N PHE A 1094 40.22 36.74 -33.66
CA PHE A 1094 40.58 35.34 -33.77
C PHE A 1094 40.60 34.70 -32.37
N THR A 1095 39.85 33.61 -32.20
CA THR A 1095 39.86 32.79 -30.98
C THR A 1095 39.77 31.31 -31.34
N TRP A 1096 40.39 30.45 -30.51
CA TRP A 1096 40.42 29.00 -30.71
C TRP A 1096 39.26 28.26 -30.04
N ASN A 1097 38.40 28.95 -29.30
CA ASN A 1097 37.35 28.29 -28.52
C ASN A 1097 36.03 29.08 -28.50
N SER A 1098 36.00 30.24 -27.85
CA SER A 1098 34.77 31.02 -27.71
C SER A 1098 35.02 32.50 -27.55
N LEU A 1099 34.09 33.32 -28.03
CA LEU A 1099 34.01 34.74 -27.74
C LEU A 1099 32.96 34.95 -26.64
N VAL A 1100 33.37 35.53 -25.52
CA VAL A 1100 32.52 35.74 -24.35
C VAL A 1100 32.26 37.22 -24.16
N LYS A 1101 31.01 37.67 -24.36
CA LYS A 1101 30.61 39.05 -24.07
C LYS A 1101 29.90 39.12 -22.74
N THR A 1102 30.37 39.99 -21.86
CA THR A 1102 29.70 40.36 -20.61
C THR A 1102 29.64 41.88 -20.46
N GLY A 1103 28.85 42.36 -19.50
CA GLY A 1103 28.58 43.78 -19.34
C GLY A 1103 27.32 44.23 -20.11
N PRO A 1104 26.67 45.31 -19.63
CA PRO A 1104 25.39 45.77 -20.16
C PRO A 1104 25.50 46.49 -21.51
N SER A 1105 26.67 47.00 -21.86
CA SER A 1105 26.87 47.90 -23.03
C SER A 1105 27.11 47.12 -24.33
N THR A 1106 27.33 47.82 -25.44
CA THR A 1106 27.37 47.20 -26.76
C THR A 1106 28.77 46.72 -27.17
N LEU A 1107 28.82 45.63 -27.93
CA LEU A 1107 30.00 45.15 -28.66
C LEU A 1107 29.62 45.16 -30.14
N THR A 1108 30.22 46.06 -30.91
CA THR A 1108 29.87 46.28 -32.32
C THR A 1108 31.03 45.83 -33.20
N PHE A 1109 30.76 44.93 -34.15
CA PHE A 1109 31.74 44.48 -35.13
C PHE A 1109 31.57 45.26 -36.44
N ALA A 1110 32.64 45.86 -36.95
CA ALA A 1110 32.61 46.46 -38.29
C ALA A 1110 32.51 45.37 -39.38
N PRO A 1111 32.00 45.69 -40.59
CA PRO A 1111 31.90 44.71 -41.67
C PRO A 1111 33.25 44.02 -41.95
N GLY A 1112 33.25 42.68 -42.01
CA GLY A 1112 34.46 41.89 -42.30
C GLY A 1112 35.38 41.60 -41.10
N THR A 1113 35.05 42.06 -39.89
CA THR A 1113 35.88 41.84 -38.69
C THR A 1113 35.58 40.53 -37.95
N ALA A 1114 34.39 39.97 -38.18
CA ALA A 1114 33.99 38.64 -37.70
C ALA A 1114 34.14 37.58 -38.80
N THR A 1115 35.34 37.45 -39.37
CA THR A 1115 35.58 36.68 -40.61
C THR A 1115 36.18 35.29 -40.42
N LEU A 1116 36.73 34.96 -39.24
CA LEU A 1116 37.38 33.68 -39.00
C LEU A 1116 37.13 33.19 -37.55
N TRP A 1117 35.96 32.61 -37.34
CA TRP A 1117 35.62 31.92 -36.08
C TRP A 1117 35.76 30.43 -36.36
N ARG A 1118 36.69 29.74 -35.70
CA ARG A 1118 36.91 28.30 -35.87
C ARG A 1118 36.15 27.51 -34.83
#